data_AF-A0A2W0CFY0-F1
#
_entry.id   AF-A0A2W0CFY0-F1
#
_cell.length_a   1.000
_cell.length_b   1.000
_cell.length_c   1.000
_cell.angle_alpha   90.00
_cell.angle_beta   90.00
_cell.angle_gamma   90.00
#
_symmetry.space_group_name_H-M   'P 1'
#
loop_
_entity.id
_entity.type
_entity.pdbx_description
1 polymer ?
#
loop_
_entity_poly.entity_id
_entity_poly.type
_entity_poly.pdbx_seq_one_letter_code
_entity_poly.pdbx_strand_id
1 'polypeptide(L)'
;MSLKQKYGSESSPSIMPMYNVAQDEEFQFTFKADLKTSRLQASDMISVHTDIKALEASKVYAIPEINDNSISIKPLGWGVLSSEKLKAQEQSTWGGAPIYYIRLNYNPDAEKLTLLDQPMIIPFTVKSELPVPNLKYEIDKDKRFTLTWDKVEGAAEYKIYNRADRTVIFETNNVPLQGAEKAYNGSNPLVVATTTETSFNNFNEDGKGGLGIMNELTTSYQNHGMKGEYYVTAVSGDKESNFSNGVATAPLSNQLPMALKEQLYMKKLKNTNELPRTTSIEHIDGSFSQGSIVYDTANVEISDFNETNIPFHIKGTALKSYVRVESVTKEDLAKLDQQTVAESSNGLVEPKNDTPYVPAPDVPTIINNNDAPASETATESTPEESATTAVPAPEVEVDATTEEGSEQAPASNPETAEANLVDEQKSNTQQNVEEGNQETVPEPAAGDKLINADSALEEVLAKNMIAAEDQISLKAFPEAQNFTTLSDVVLKVMYQNPLILGVEGFEYNYGTLTLSIHYNESADVIQKKQGEIIAKANEVVASIIKDGMKDDEKRKAIYDYLNDNAKYDDAALESAEQNNFKNVDAQFNDSFTTYGILVKGVGVCASYASVYKLLSDLSGLDSIVVTGASSGVPHAWNKVKIGNEWFHVDATNNLTNSGIPYFLYNANDETAASQETIADKDYWIDSELELFHGESDANDYYVQNELEVASVNEYKTKTESELKNGEKRVILRLASPVDSDELMTAAGEALAAVDEALLNTAQLATLGSYTILETNPEQK
;
A
#
# COMPACT_ATOMS: atom_id res chain seq x y z
N MET A 1 9.12 2.29 -34.43
CA MET A 1 9.14 3.54 -33.63
C MET A 1 9.58 3.11 -32.24
N SER A 2 10.56 3.76 -31.62
CA SER A 2 10.97 3.39 -30.26
C SER A 2 9.82 3.67 -29.27
N LEU A 3 9.75 2.99 -28.13
CA LEU A 3 8.71 3.25 -27.12
C LEU A 3 8.76 4.71 -26.64
N LYS A 4 9.95 5.29 -26.46
CA LYS A 4 10.11 6.71 -26.13
C LYS A 4 9.56 7.65 -27.22
N GLN A 5 9.65 7.28 -28.50
CA GLN A 5 8.99 8.03 -29.59
C GLN A 5 7.47 7.94 -29.49
N LYS A 6 6.93 6.75 -29.21
CA LYS A 6 5.49 6.51 -29.06
C LYS A 6 4.88 7.42 -28.00
N TYR A 7 5.57 7.61 -26.88
CA TYR A 7 5.12 8.43 -25.75
C TYR A 7 5.71 9.84 -25.70
N GLY A 8 6.51 10.25 -26.70
CA GLY A 8 7.08 11.59 -26.76
C GLY A 8 8.13 11.91 -25.68
N SER A 9 8.81 10.90 -25.12
CA SER A 9 9.77 11.05 -24.01
C SER A 9 11.25 11.00 -24.43
N GLU A 10 11.57 11.06 -25.74
CA GLU A 10 12.96 10.99 -26.25
C GLU A 10 13.86 12.13 -25.76
N SER A 11 13.28 13.31 -25.52
CA SER A 11 14.01 14.55 -25.23
C SER A 11 13.74 15.13 -23.85
N SER A 12 13.15 14.36 -22.95
CA SER A 12 12.88 14.81 -21.58
C SER A 12 14.22 15.03 -20.86
N PRO A 13 14.53 16.27 -20.42
CA PRO A 13 15.78 16.53 -19.74
C PRO A 13 15.71 15.90 -18.34
N SER A 14 16.56 14.92 -18.08
CA SER A 14 16.62 14.19 -16.81
C SER A 14 18.05 14.05 -16.33
N ILE A 15 18.23 14.09 -15.01
CA ILE A 15 19.48 13.77 -14.33
C ILE A 15 19.16 12.66 -13.34
N MET A 16 19.90 11.56 -13.41
CA MET A 16 19.74 10.45 -12.47
C MET A 16 19.99 10.92 -11.02
N PRO A 17 19.37 10.27 -10.02
CA PRO A 17 19.60 10.61 -8.61
C PRO A 17 21.06 10.56 -8.20
N MET A 18 21.45 11.42 -7.25
CA MET A 18 22.78 11.39 -6.63
C MET A 18 22.67 10.76 -5.23
N TYR A 19 23.17 9.55 -5.05
CA TYR A 19 23.02 8.85 -3.77
C TYR A 19 24.17 9.14 -2.81
N ASN A 20 23.94 8.97 -1.51
CA ASN A 20 25.00 8.98 -0.51
C ASN A 20 25.97 10.18 -0.62
N VAL A 21 25.46 11.39 -0.87
CA VAL A 21 26.27 12.60 -0.94
C VAL A 21 26.80 12.99 0.44
N ALA A 22 27.80 13.87 0.51
CA ALA A 22 28.29 14.40 1.78
C ALA A 22 27.20 15.18 2.54
N GLN A 23 27.31 15.23 3.87
CA GLN A 23 26.36 15.95 4.74
C GLN A 23 26.27 17.45 4.42
N ASP A 24 27.35 18.02 3.92
CA ASP A 24 27.55 19.43 3.56
C ASP A 24 27.64 19.66 2.04
N GLU A 25 27.25 18.67 1.22
CA GLU A 25 27.38 18.73 -0.24
C GLU A 25 26.76 20.00 -0.82
N GLU A 26 27.54 20.72 -1.63
CA GLU A 26 27.08 21.88 -2.41
C GLU A 26 26.82 21.44 -3.86
N PHE A 27 25.57 21.55 -4.30
CA PHE A 27 25.23 21.21 -5.68
C PHE A 27 25.41 22.44 -6.57
N GLN A 28 26.25 22.33 -7.59
CA GLN A 28 26.51 23.40 -8.54
C GLN A 28 25.98 23.04 -9.93
N PHE A 29 25.12 23.89 -10.50
CA PHE A 29 24.59 23.73 -11.85
C PHE A 29 25.15 24.82 -12.75
N THR A 30 25.89 24.42 -13.79
CA THR A 30 26.35 25.36 -14.82
C THR A 30 25.29 25.56 -15.90
N PHE A 31 25.03 26.82 -16.23
CA PHE A 31 24.10 27.24 -17.27
C PHE A 31 24.88 27.68 -18.52
N LYS A 32 24.41 27.28 -19.70
CA LYS A 32 24.92 27.82 -20.97
C LYS A 32 24.52 29.28 -21.17
N ALA A 33 23.31 29.64 -20.73
CA ALA A 33 22.84 31.02 -20.74
C ALA A 33 23.63 31.90 -19.76
N ASP A 34 23.85 33.17 -20.13
CA ASP A 34 24.49 34.16 -19.26
C ASP A 34 23.53 34.61 -18.14
N LEU A 35 23.79 34.15 -16.92
CA LEU A 35 22.98 34.46 -15.73
C LEU A 35 23.22 35.89 -15.21
N LYS A 36 24.35 36.52 -15.53
CA LYS A 36 24.72 37.87 -15.03
C LYS A 36 23.77 38.97 -15.51
N THR A 37 23.12 38.72 -16.65
CA THR A 37 22.16 39.65 -17.24
C THR A 37 20.73 39.40 -16.78
N SER A 38 20.48 38.30 -16.06
CA SER A 38 19.15 37.96 -15.56
C SER A 38 18.77 38.84 -14.36
N ARG A 39 17.47 39.13 -14.20
CA ARG A 39 16.92 39.79 -13.00
C ARG A 39 16.39 38.79 -11.97
N LEU A 40 16.64 37.50 -12.19
CA LEU A 40 16.12 36.42 -11.37
C LEU A 40 16.93 36.28 -10.08
N GLN A 41 16.27 35.90 -9.00
CA GLN A 41 16.97 35.48 -7.80
C GLN A 41 17.34 34.00 -7.92
N ALA A 42 18.42 33.58 -7.25
CA ALA A 42 18.83 32.18 -7.21
C ALA A 42 17.69 31.27 -6.72
N SER A 43 16.92 31.74 -5.72
CA SER A 43 15.75 31.04 -5.17
C SER A 43 14.58 30.87 -6.14
N ASP A 44 14.52 31.63 -7.23
CA ASP A 44 13.52 31.47 -8.29
C ASP A 44 13.92 30.34 -9.27
N MET A 45 15.20 29.97 -9.27
CA MET A 45 15.80 29.03 -10.21
C MET A 45 16.02 27.65 -9.60
N ILE A 46 16.47 27.60 -8.33
CA ILE A 46 16.79 26.37 -7.60
C ILE A 46 16.23 26.37 -6.17
N SER A 47 15.77 25.21 -5.73
CA SER A 47 15.39 24.94 -4.35
C SER A 47 15.57 23.47 -4.00
N VAL A 48 15.63 23.13 -2.71
CA VAL A 48 15.62 21.75 -2.22
C VAL A 48 14.33 21.48 -1.46
N HIS A 49 13.78 20.29 -1.64
CA HIS A 49 12.52 19.85 -1.08
C HIS A 49 12.66 18.48 -0.44
N THR A 50 11.72 18.13 0.43
CA THR A 50 11.61 16.79 1.05
C THR A 50 10.52 15.94 0.43
N ASP A 51 9.70 16.53 -0.44
CA ASP A 51 8.61 15.88 -1.16
C ASP A 51 8.81 16.01 -2.67
N ILE A 52 8.50 14.94 -3.40
CA ILE A 52 8.74 14.83 -4.85
C ILE A 52 7.92 15.84 -5.66
N LYS A 53 6.75 16.27 -5.18
CA LYS A 53 5.95 17.32 -5.84
C LYS A 53 6.67 18.67 -5.81
N ALA A 54 7.69 18.81 -4.95
CA ALA A 54 8.55 19.98 -4.80
C ALA A 54 7.77 21.30 -4.68
N LEU A 55 6.63 21.27 -3.98
CA LEU A 55 5.82 22.44 -3.71
C LEU A 55 6.50 23.34 -2.67
N GLU A 56 6.17 24.63 -2.64
CA GLU A 56 6.79 25.59 -1.73
C GLU A 56 6.72 25.15 -0.26
N ALA A 57 5.68 24.39 0.10
CA ALA A 57 5.49 23.93 1.46
C ALA A 57 6.49 22.85 1.92
N SER A 58 7.06 22.07 1.01
CA SER A 58 8.08 21.05 1.30
C SER A 58 9.52 21.56 1.20
N LYS A 59 9.69 22.86 0.93
CA LYS A 59 10.97 23.51 0.73
C LYS A 59 11.82 23.53 1.99
N VAL A 60 13.08 23.14 1.82
CA VAL A 60 14.10 23.08 2.87
C VAL A 60 14.84 24.42 2.97
N TYR A 61 15.25 24.78 4.19
CA TYR A 61 16.15 25.91 4.42
C TYR A 61 17.54 25.59 3.83
N ALA A 62 17.87 26.27 2.73
CA ALA A 62 19.14 26.15 2.02
C ALA A 62 19.56 27.53 1.48
N ILE A 63 20.82 27.68 1.10
CA ILE A 63 21.36 28.93 0.56
C ILE A 63 21.62 28.76 -0.95
N PRO A 64 20.74 29.29 -1.82
CA PRO A 64 21.00 29.35 -3.24
C PRO A 64 21.85 30.58 -3.60
N GLU A 65 22.90 30.41 -4.40
CA GLU A 65 23.82 31.47 -4.82
C GLU A 65 24.06 31.44 -6.32
N ILE A 66 24.08 32.59 -6.98
CA ILE A 66 24.50 32.71 -8.40
C ILE A 66 25.95 33.17 -8.42
N ASN A 67 26.80 32.37 -9.05
CA ASN A 67 28.22 32.63 -9.23
C ASN A 67 28.56 32.53 -10.73
N ASP A 68 28.78 33.68 -11.35
CA ASP A 68 28.97 33.81 -12.81
C ASP A 68 27.82 33.19 -13.63
N ASN A 69 28.08 32.08 -14.31
CA ASN A 69 27.11 31.33 -15.11
C ASN A 69 26.64 30.05 -14.40
N SER A 70 26.98 29.88 -13.12
CA SER A 70 26.55 28.75 -12.31
C SER A 70 25.61 29.21 -11.21
N ILE A 71 24.72 28.32 -10.81
CA ILE A 71 23.93 28.45 -9.60
C ILE A 71 24.30 27.32 -8.66
N SER A 72 24.54 27.60 -7.39
CA SER A 72 24.79 26.59 -6.38
C SER A 72 23.76 26.62 -5.26
N ILE A 73 23.59 25.50 -4.57
CA ILE A 73 22.75 25.39 -3.39
C ILE A 73 23.42 24.51 -2.34
N LYS A 74 23.50 25.04 -1.11
CA LYS A 74 24.15 24.37 0.04
C LYS A 74 23.23 24.34 1.25
N PRO A 75 23.42 23.38 2.18
CA PRO A 75 22.57 23.26 3.36
C PRO A 75 22.77 24.44 4.32
N LEU A 76 21.77 24.67 5.19
CA LEU A 76 21.83 25.69 6.24
C LEU A 76 21.37 25.15 7.60
N GLY A 77 22.19 25.36 8.62
CA GLY A 77 21.86 24.98 9.99
C GLY A 77 21.89 23.46 10.18
N TRP A 78 20.99 22.93 10.99
CA TRP A 78 20.98 21.49 11.34
C TRP A 78 20.28 20.60 10.31
N GLY A 79 19.72 21.15 9.23
CA GLY A 79 19.00 20.37 8.24
C GLY A 79 17.67 19.80 8.73
N VAL A 80 17.16 18.81 8.01
CA VAL A 80 15.83 18.20 8.23
C VAL A 80 15.97 16.84 8.92
N LEU A 81 15.09 16.54 9.89
CA LEU A 81 15.13 15.32 10.69
C LEU A 81 16.55 15.01 11.25
N SER A 82 17.18 15.96 11.92
CA SER A 82 18.54 15.77 12.44
C SER A 82 18.54 15.10 13.81
N SER A 83 19.38 14.07 13.94
CA SER A 83 19.67 13.40 15.21
C SER A 83 20.37 14.34 16.20
N GLU A 84 20.38 13.98 17.48
CA GLU A 84 21.12 14.76 18.49
C GLU A 84 22.61 14.85 18.17
N LYS A 85 23.18 13.78 17.59
CA LYS A 85 24.57 13.74 17.12
C LYS A 85 24.84 14.78 16.03
N LEU A 86 23.98 14.86 15.00
CA LEU A 86 24.13 15.85 13.93
C LEU A 86 23.97 17.28 14.46
N LYS A 87 23.02 17.52 15.39
CA LYS A 87 22.83 18.83 16.03
C LYS A 87 24.01 19.28 16.89
N ALA A 88 24.79 18.34 17.41
CA ALA A 88 25.99 18.63 18.18
C ALA A 88 27.18 19.04 17.30
N GLN A 89 27.10 18.85 15.98
CA GLN A 89 28.12 19.33 15.03
C GLN A 89 27.91 20.83 14.75
N GLU A 90 28.99 21.61 14.73
CA GLU A 90 28.94 23.06 14.46
C GLU A 90 28.87 23.41 12.95
N GLN A 91 28.79 22.40 12.08
CA GLN A 91 28.74 22.55 10.62
C GLN A 91 27.30 22.47 10.10
N SER A 92 27.00 23.20 9.01
CA SER A 92 25.70 23.10 8.34
C SER A 92 25.56 21.76 7.61
N THR A 93 24.37 21.16 7.67
CA THR A 93 24.09 19.83 7.14
C THR A 93 22.70 19.78 6.48
N TRP A 94 22.53 18.91 5.49
CA TRP A 94 21.22 18.58 4.92
C TRP A 94 20.28 17.90 5.93
N GLY A 95 20.83 17.16 6.89
CA GLY A 95 20.12 16.45 7.95
C GLY A 95 20.06 14.94 7.73
N GLY A 96 19.09 14.30 8.38
CA GLY A 96 18.91 12.85 8.37
C GLY A 96 17.63 12.40 7.68
N ALA A 97 16.98 13.25 6.88
CA ALA A 97 15.77 12.84 6.19
C ALA A 97 16.08 11.75 5.14
N PRO A 98 15.12 10.85 4.84
CA PRO A 98 15.36 9.69 3.99
C PRO A 98 15.84 10.03 2.58
N ILE A 99 15.25 11.08 1.99
CA ILE A 99 15.53 11.55 0.63
C ILE A 99 15.18 13.03 0.50
N TYR A 100 15.86 13.70 -0.42
CA TYR A 100 15.65 15.10 -0.78
C TYR A 100 15.51 15.23 -2.29
N TYR A 101 14.99 16.36 -2.74
CA TYR A 101 14.69 16.65 -4.14
C TYR A 101 15.18 18.04 -4.51
N ILE A 102 16.15 18.14 -5.42
CA ILE A 102 16.54 19.42 -6.03
C ILE A 102 15.51 19.75 -7.11
N ARG A 103 14.92 20.93 -7.02
CA ARG A 103 14.01 21.49 -8.01
C ARG A 103 14.75 22.53 -8.84
N LEU A 104 14.73 22.37 -10.16
CA LEU A 104 15.18 23.38 -11.13
C LEU A 104 14.02 23.84 -11.99
N ASN A 105 13.81 25.15 -12.05
CA ASN A 105 12.72 25.73 -12.85
C ASN A 105 13.14 26.09 -14.28
N TYR A 106 14.44 26.19 -14.56
CA TYR A 106 14.98 26.63 -15.85
C TYR A 106 15.92 25.58 -16.44
N ASN A 107 15.92 25.46 -17.76
CA ASN A 107 16.78 24.52 -18.48
C ASN A 107 18.25 25.02 -18.44
N PRO A 108 19.18 24.30 -17.78
CA PRO A 108 20.58 24.69 -17.72
C PRO A 108 21.30 24.60 -19.08
N ASP A 109 20.82 23.72 -19.97
CA ASP A 109 21.51 23.39 -21.22
C ASP A 109 21.01 24.21 -22.42
N ALA A 110 20.03 25.10 -22.19
CA ALA A 110 19.50 26.01 -23.20
C ALA A 110 20.41 27.24 -23.40
N GLU A 111 20.65 27.61 -24.65
CA GLU A 111 21.43 28.81 -25.03
C GLU A 111 20.82 30.12 -24.49
N LYS A 112 19.51 30.11 -24.25
CA LYS A 112 18.77 31.20 -23.63
C LYS A 112 18.09 30.68 -22.38
N LEU A 113 18.06 31.51 -21.35
CA LEU A 113 17.39 31.19 -20.09
C LEU A 113 15.90 30.93 -20.35
N THR A 114 15.51 29.66 -20.30
CA THR A 114 14.20 29.16 -20.70
C THR A 114 13.56 28.47 -19.51
N LEU A 115 12.36 28.92 -19.13
CA LEU A 115 11.56 28.27 -18.10
C LEU A 115 11.10 26.91 -18.61
N LEU A 116 11.18 25.89 -17.76
CA LEU A 116 10.66 24.56 -18.08
C LEU A 116 9.14 24.54 -17.88
N ASP A 117 8.42 23.82 -18.75
CA ASP A 117 6.96 23.64 -18.61
C ASP A 117 6.63 22.87 -17.32
N GLN A 118 7.51 21.95 -16.92
CA GLN A 118 7.52 21.28 -15.61
C GLN A 118 8.92 21.37 -15.02
N PRO A 119 9.07 21.63 -13.70
CA PRO A 119 10.38 21.70 -13.09
C PRO A 119 11.12 20.36 -13.23
N MET A 120 12.43 20.42 -13.41
CA MET A 120 13.28 19.24 -13.30
C MET A 120 13.48 18.91 -11.82
N ILE A 121 13.17 17.68 -11.44
CA ILE A 121 13.29 17.17 -10.08
C ILE A 121 14.40 16.13 -10.03
N ILE A 122 15.41 16.35 -9.20
CA ILE A 122 16.59 15.49 -9.09
C ILE A 122 16.69 14.97 -7.66
N PRO A 123 16.42 13.68 -7.41
CA PRO A 123 16.51 13.13 -6.07
C PRO A 123 17.97 13.03 -5.60
N PHE A 124 18.18 13.17 -4.30
CA PHE A 124 19.46 12.82 -3.67
C PHE A 124 19.28 12.30 -2.25
N THR A 125 20.21 11.46 -1.82
CA THR A 125 20.28 10.95 -0.43
C THR A 125 21.61 11.34 0.20
N VAL A 126 21.60 11.57 1.51
CA VAL A 126 22.81 11.91 2.26
C VAL A 126 23.43 10.64 2.82
N LYS A 127 24.76 10.52 2.73
CA LYS A 127 25.48 9.32 3.19
C LYS A 127 25.23 9.07 4.67
N SER A 128 24.92 7.81 4.96
CA SER A 128 24.74 7.34 6.32
C SER A 128 25.95 6.55 6.83
N GLU A 129 26.18 6.55 8.15
CA GLU A 129 27.28 5.78 8.78
C GLU A 129 27.00 4.28 8.87
N LEU A 130 25.73 3.90 8.77
CA LEU A 130 25.20 2.52 8.79
C LEU A 130 24.06 2.42 7.76
N PRO A 131 23.73 1.22 7.25
CA PRO A 131 22.54 1.06 6.42
C PRO A 131 21.29 1.52 7.16
N VAL A 132 20.40 2.20 6.44
CA VAL A 132 19.15 2.73 7.01
C VAL A 132 18.12 1.59 7.09
N PRO A 133 17.45 1.38 8.23
CA PRO A 133 16.37 0.39 8.33
C PRO A 133 15.26 0.66 7.31
N ASN A 134 14.82 -0.39 6.61
CA ASN A 134 13.64 -0.34 5.74
C ASN A 134 12.38 -0.52 6.61
N LEU A 135 11.83 0.59 7.11
CA LEU A 135 10.73 0.55 8.07
C LEU A 135 9.41 0.26 7.35
N LYS A 136 8.72 -0.77 7.81
CA LYS A 136 7.40 -1.21 7.36
C LYS A 136 6.45 -1.28 8.55
N TYR A 137 5.20 -1.63 8.28
CA TYR A 137 4.24 -1.95 9.32
C TYR A 137 3.44 -3.18 8.95
N GLU A 138 2.87 -3.81 9.96
CA GLU A 138 1.98 -4.95 9.84
C GLU A 138 0.74 -4.72 10.69
N ILE A 139 -0.43 -5.03 10.14
CA ILE A 139 -1.68 -5.09 10.87
C ILE A 139 -2.08 -6.56 10.87
N ASP A 140 -2.09 -7.21 12.04
CA ASP A 140 -2.44 -8.62 12.14
C ASP A 140 -3.95 -8.88 12.03
N LYS A 141 -4.36 -10.16 12.04
CA LYS A 141 -5.78 -10.58 11.98
C LYS A 141 -6.66 -10.02 13.10
N ASP A 142 -6.06 -9.63 14.23
CA ASP A 142 -6.73 -9.00 15.36
C ASP A 142 -6.69 -7.47 15.23
N LYS A 143 -6.33 -6.97 14.04
CA LYS A 143 -6.13 -5.57 13.70
C LYS A 143 -5.12 -4.87 14.62
N ARG A 144 -4.07 -5.59 15.06
CA ARG A 144 -3.01 -5.02 15.89
C ARG A 144 -1.86 -4.53 15.03
N PHE A 145 -1.48 -3.28 15.25
CA PHE A 145 -0.39 -2.64 14.52
C PHE A 145 0.98 -2.97 15.12
N THR A 146 1.94 -3.32 14.27
CA THR A 146 3.35 -3.55 14.62
C THR A 146 4.26 -2.91 13.59
N LEU A 147 5.27 -2.15 14.04
CA LEU A 147 6.36 -1.70 13.18
C LEU A 147 7.32 -2.86 12.95
N THR A 148 7.80 -3.04 11.73
CA THR A 148 8.78 -4.08 11.37
C THR A 148 9.86 -3.53 10.45
N TRP A 149 11.06 -4.08 10.53
CA TRP A 149 12.15 -3.74 9.62
C TRP A 149 13.10 -4.93 9.47
N ASP A 150 13.92 -4.93 8.42
CA ASP A 150 14.94 -5.96 8.24
C ASP A 150 16.13 -5.74 9.17
N LYS A 151 16.80 -6.84 9.55
CA LYS A 151 18.01 -6.75 10.36
C LYS A 151 19.11 -6.03 9.56
N VAL A 152 19.61 -4.92 10.11
CA VAL A 152 20.70 -4.14 9.51
C VAL A 152 22.05 -4.76 9.89
N GLU A 153 22.89 -5.02 8.89
CA GLU A 153 24.26 -5.48 9.11
C GLU A 153 25.08 -4.42 9.86
N GLY A 154 25.81 -4.86 10.89
CA GLY A 154 26.63 -3.98 11.72
C GLY A 154 25.86 -3.22 12.82
N ALA A 155 24.53 -3.27 12.85
CA ALA A 155 23.72 -2.67 13.92
C ALA A 155 23.76 -3.52 15.21
N ALA A 156 23.93 -2.87 16.36
CA ALA A 156 23.85 -3.48 17.67
C ALA A 156 22.43 -3.35 18.27
N GLU A 157 21.77 -2.22 18.00
CA GLU A 157 20.42 -1.90 18.46
C GLU A 157 19.74 -0.92 17.49
N TYR A 158 18.46 -0.67 17.73
CA TYR A 158 17.63 0.26 16.97
C TYR A 158 16.95 1.25 17.89
N LYS A 159 16.91 2.52 17.49
CA LYS A 159 16.12 3.56 18.16
C LYS A 159 14.82 3.80 17.39
N ILE A 160 13.70 3.76 18.10
CA ILE A 160 12.39 4.10 17.58
C ILE A 160 12.12 5.56 17.92
N TYR A 161 11.83 6.36 16.90
CA TYR A 161 11.47 7.75 17.02
C TYR A 161 9.99 7.96 16.72
N ASN A 162 9.39 8.92 17.42
CA ASN A 162 8.02 9.38 17.16
C ASN A 162 8.00 10.89 16.90
N ARG A 163 7.37 11.28 15.79
CA ARG A 163 6.95 12.65 15.51
C ARG A 163 5.43 12.73 15.72
N ALA A 164 4.99 13.65 16.55
CA ALA A 164 3.57 13.88 16.86
C ALA A 164 3.31 15.39 17.00
N ASP A 165 2.08 15.85 16.78
CA ASP A 165 1.71 17.22 17.12
C ASP A 165 1.66 17.36 18.65
N ARG A 166 2.59 18.16 19.18
CA ARG A 166 2.73 18.38 20.62
C ARG A 166 2.03 19.65 21.09
N THR A 167 1.28 20.32 20.23
CA THR A 167 0.39 21.41 20.64
C THR A 167 -0.92 20.89 21.20
N VAL A 168 -1.31 19.66 20.85
CA VAL A 168 -2.54 18.97 21.25
C VAL A 168 -2.29 17.75 22.16
N ILE A 169 -1.36 17.87 23.12
CA ILE A 169 -0.87 16.76 23.97
C ILE A 169 -1.98 16.02 24.74
N PHE A 170 -3.10 16.68 25.02
CA PHE A 170 -4.26 16.13 25.72
C PHE A 170 -5.32 15.55 24.79
N GLU A 171 -5.20 15.75 23.48
CA GLU A 171 -6.04 15.06 22.51
C GLU A 171 -5.53 13.63 22.34
N THR A 172 -6.47 12.68 22.42
CA THR A 172 -6.20 11.25 22.27
C THR A 172 -6.27 10.81 20.82
N ASN A 173 -6.87 11.62 19.94
CA ASN A 173 -7.14 11.23 18.56
C ASN A 173 -5.88 11.35 17.72
N ASN A 174 -5.66 10.36 16.86
CA ASN A 174 -4.56 10.36 15.92
C ASN A 174 -4.85 11.30 14.73
N VAL A 175 -4.25 12.48 14.73
CA VAL A 175 -4.43 13.48 13.67
C VAL A 175 -3.33 13.35 12.60
N PRO A 176 -3.65 13.46 11.30
CA PRO A 176 -2.66 13.46 10.24
C PRO A 176 -1.57 14.53 10.42
N LEU A 177 -0.32 14.10 10.31
CA LEU A 177 0.83 14.99 10.23
C LEU A 177 1.19 15.20 8.77
N GLN A 178 1.61 16.43 8.45
CA GLN A 178 2.12 16.73 7.13
C GLN A 178 3.64 16.54 7.17
N GLY A 179 4.10 15.34 6.83
CA GLY A 179 5.51 14.94 6.86
C GLY A 179 6.34 15.59 5.76
N ALA A 180 6.78 14.81 4.77
CA ALA A 180 7.57 15.30 3.65
C ALA A 180 6.91 16.50 2.95
N GLU A 181 5.59 16.48 2.76
CA GLU A 181 4.84 17.56 2.09
C GLU A 181 4.96 18.94 2.78
N LYS A 182 5.41 18.99 4.05
CA LYS A 182 5.67 20.23 4.80
C LYS A 182 7.09 20.33 5.36
N ALA A 183 8.07 19.69 4.74
CA ALA A 183 9.46 19.70 5.23
C ALA A 183 9.61 19.21 6.67
N TYR A 184 8.70 18.33 7.10
CA TYR A 184 8.61 17.83 8.47
C TYR A 184 8.50 18.93 9.53
N ASN A 185 7.96 20.10 9.16
CA ASN A 185 7.85 21.25 10.07
C ASN A 185 6.85 20.97 11.21
N GLY A 186 7.00 21.69 12.33
CA GLY A 186 6.06 21.69 13.44
C GLY A 186 6.30 20.64 14.54
N SER A 187 7.18 19.65 14.31
CA SER A 187 7.56 18.68 15.35
C SER A 187 8.89 18.01 15.02
N ASN A 188 9.71 17.74 16.03
CA ASN A 188 10.94 16.95 15.85
C ASN A 188 10.69 15.51 16.31
N PRO A 189 11.22 14.49 15.61
CA PRO A 189 11.17 13.12 16.10
C PRO A 189 11.91 13.02 17.44
N LEU A 190 11.28 12.38 18.43
CA LEU A 190 11.92 12.03 19.70
C LEU A 190 12.03 10.53 19.84
N VAL A 191 13.12 10.07 20.46
CA VAL A 191 13.27 8.65 20.84
C VAL A 191 12.18 8.28 21.83
N VAL A 192 11.43 7.22 21.52
CA VAL A 192 10.41 6.62 22.39
C VAL A 192 10.79 5.21 22.85
N ALA A 193 11.70 4.54 22.15
CA ALA A 193 12.22 3.25 22.58
C ALA A 193 13.58 2.94 21.95
N THR A 194 14.32 2.04 22.59
CA THR A 194 15.50 1.38 22.02
C THR A 194 15.32 -0.13 22.16
N THR A 195 15.64 -0.89 21.11
CA THR A 195 15.46 -2.34 21.09
C THR A 195 16.53 -3.04 20.26
N THR A 196 16.83 -4.29 20.59
CA THR A 196 17.64 -5.19 19.75
C THR A 196 16.81 -5.97 18.73
N GLU A 197 15.49 -5.97 18.92
CA GLU A 197 14.54 -6.66 18.05
C GLU A 197 14.32 -5.87 16.76
N THR A 198 13.75 -6.54 15.76
CA THR A 198 13.41 -5.93 14.45
C THR A 198 11.91 -5.68 14.29
N SER A 199 11.18 -5.68 15.41
CA SER A 199 9.78 -5.32 15.47
C SER A 199 9.45 -4.55 16.74
N PHE A 200 8.41 -3.71 16.69
CA PHE A 200 7.99 -2.89 17.80
C PHE A 200 6.48 -2.60 17.79
N ASN A 201 5.80 -2.90 18.89
CA ASN A 201 4.38 -2.59 19.09
C ASN A 201 4.07 -1.99 20.49
N ASN A 202 5.10 -1.64 21.27
CA ASN A 202 4.96 -1.18 22.65
C ASN A 202 4.90 0.36 22.76
N PHE A 203 3.96 0.99 22.05
CA PHE A 203 3.89 2.45 21.92
C PHE A 203 3.61 3.23 23.23
N ASN A 204 3.10 2.54 24.26
CA ASN A 204 2.82 3.08 25.59
C ASN A 204 3.93 2.81 26.62
N GLU A 205 5.01 2.13 26.24
CA GLU A 205 6.10 1.73 27.15
C GLU A 205 5.65 0.87 28.35
N ASP A 206 4.50 0.20 28.26
CA ASP A 206 3.93 -0.61 29.35
C ASP A 206 4.30 -2.11 29.28
N GLY A 207 4.96 -2.51 28.20
CA GLY A 207 5.40 -3.88 27.93
C GLY A 207 4.28 -4.80 27.47
N LYS A 208 3.10 -4.27 27.15
CA LYS A 208 1.92 -5.04 26.74
C LYS A 208 1.60 -4.95 25.26
N GLY A 209 2.46 -4.29 24.47
CA GLY A 209 2.25 -4.17 23.02
C GLY A 209 0.93 -3.46 22.69
N GLY A 210 0.58 -2.42 23.47
CA GLY A 210 -0.64 -1.66 23.30
C GLY A 210 -1.92 -2.36 23.78
N LEU A 211 -1.83 -3.47 24.53
CA LEU A 211 -2.99 -4.19 25.08
C LEU A 211 -3.35 -3.79 26.51
N GLY A 212 -4.63 -3.53 26.73
CA GLY A 212 -5.24 -3.29 28.04
C GLY A 212 -5.78 -4.55 28.67
N ILE A 213 -4.92 -5.56 28.92
CA ILE A 213 -5.35 -6.80 29.58
C ILE A 213 -5.64 -6.50 31.06
N MET A 214 -6.90 -6.63 31.47
CA MET A 214 -7.35 -6.48 32.85
C MET A 214 -7.41 -7.82 33.59
N ASN A 215 -7.90 -8.86 32.93
CA ASN A 215 -7.99 -10.23 33.43
C ASN A 215 -8.21 -11.20 32.24
N GLU A 216 -8.38 -12.50 32.50
CA GLU A 216 -8.56 -13.54 31.47
C GLU A 216 -9.78 -13.31 30.55
N LEU A 217 -10.81 -12.61 31.03
CA LEU A 217 -12.05 -12.33 30.30
C LEU A 217 -12.08 -10.93 29.69
N THR A 218 -11.08 -10.08 29.94
CA THR A 218 -11.18 -8.66 29.60
C THR A 218 -9.88 -8.10 29.06
N THR A 219 -9.96 -7.68 27.80
CA THR A 219 -8.99 -6.83 27.11
C THR A 219 -9.71 -5.53 26.76
N SER A 220 -9.47 -4.48 27.54
CA SER A 220 -10.25 -3.23 27.46
C SER A 220 -9.85 -2.33 26.30
N TYR A 221 -8.61 -2.45 25.82
CA TYR A 221 -8.13 -1.72 24.67
C TYR A 221 -7.04 -2.50 23.93
N GLN A 222 -6.84 -2.15 22.66
CA GLN A 222 -5.71 -2.54 21.82
C GLN A 222 -5.17 -1.29 21.08
N ASN A 223 -4.02 -1.38 20.43
CA ASN A 223 -3.40 -0.28 19.67
C ASN A 223 -3.23 1.06 20.43
N HIS A 224 -3.32 1.04 21.75
CA HIS A 224 -3.32 2.26 22.55
C HIS A 224 -1.94 2.93 22.52
N GLY A 225 -1.94 4.26 22.46
CA GLY A 225 -0.72 5.09 22.52
C GLY A 225 -0.12 5.41 21.17
N MET A 226 -0.59 4.74 20.13
CA MET A 226 -0.16 4.97 18.78
C MET A 226 -0.66 6.32 18.25
N LYS A 227 0.26 7.19 17.84
CA LYS A 227 -0.08 8.46 17.19
C LYS A 227 1.07 9.05 16.38
N GLY A 228 0.73 9.78 15.33
CA GLY A 228 1.67 10.53 14.51
C GLY A 228 2.45 9.66 13.53
N GLU A 229 3.75 9.89 13.44
CA GLU A 229 4.66 9.24 12.49
C GLU A 229 5.85 8.61 13.23
N TYR A 230 6.17 7.36 12.90
CA TYR A 230 7.28 6.62 13.49
C TYR A 230 8.43 6.43 12.52
N TYR A 231 9.64 6.40 13.06
CA TYR A 231 10.88 6.19 12.34
C TYR A 231 11.82 5.27 13.12
N VAL A 232 12.75 4.64 12.43
CA VAL A 232 13.78 3.81 13.05
C VAL A 232 15.17 4.22 12.55
N THR A 233 16.15 4.26 13.45
CA THR A 233 17.58 4.33 13.11
C THR A 233 18.31 3.10 13.63
N ALA A 234 19.33 2.65 12.90
CA ALA A 234 20.27 1.62 13.34
C ALA A 234 21.44 2.26 14.11
N VAL A 235 21.89 1.62 15.18
CA VAL A 235 22.94 2.15 16.07
C VAL A 235 24.01 1.12 16.33
N SER A 236 25.28 1.54 16.27
CA SER A 236 26.44 0.69 16.59
C SER A 236 27.57 1.53 17.15
N GLY A 237 27.82 1.42 18.46
CA GLY A 237 28.82 2.26 19.15
C GLY A 237 28.46 3.73 19.08
N ASP A 238 29.31 4.53 18.45
CA ASP A 238 29.10 5.97 18.21
C ASP A 238 28.44 6.27 16.86
N LYS A 239 28.20 5.26 16.02
CA LYS A 239 27.57 5.40 14.70
C LYS A 239 26.06 5.27 14.81
N GLU A 240 25.36 6.08 14.03
CA GLU A 240 23.90 6.02 13.89
C GLU A 240 23.51 6.24 12.43
N SER A 241 22.54 5.46 11.94
CA SER A 241 22.02 5.64 10.59
C SER A 241 21.22 6.95 10.46
N ASN A 242 20.91 7.35 9.23
CA ASN A 242 19.87 8.33 8.96
C ASN A 242 18.50 7.72 9.27
N PHE A 243 17.45 8.54 9.28
CA PHE A 243 16.10 8.07 9.57
C PHE A 243 15.59 7.18 8.42
N SER A 244 14.90 6.10 8.78
CA SER A 244 14.08 5.31 7.85
C SER A 244 13.02 6.18 7.17
N ASN A 245 12.34 5.64 6.17
CA ASN A 245 11.03 6.16 5.79
C ASN A 245 10.10 6.24 7.03
N GLY A 246 9.22 7.23 7.03
CA GLY A 246 8.27 7.41 8.12
C GLY A 246 7.02 6.54 7.91
N VAL A 247 6.53 5.91 8.98
CA VAL A 247 5.22 5.26 8.98
C VAL A 247 4.21 6.18 9.65
N ALA A 248 3.31 6.77 8.86
CA ALA A 248 2.21 7.58 9.34
C ALA A 248 1.04 6.69 9.77
N THR A 249 0.60 6.83 11.01
CA THR A 249 -0.49 5.99 11.54
C THR A 249 -1.87 6.60 11.29
N ALA A 250 -1.95 7.92 11.02
CA ALA A 250 -3.23 8.60 10.82
C ALA A 250 -4.06 8.04 9.65
N PRO A 251 -3.48 7.78 8.46
CA PRO A 251 -4.22 7.17 7.34
C PRO A 251 -4.75 5.76 7.63
N LEU A 252 -4.18 5.07 8.63
CA LEU A 252 -4.56 3.71 9.02
C LEU A 252 -5.59 3.70 10.15
N SER A 253 -5.96 4.87 10.68
CA SER A 253 -6.65 4.97 11.96
C SER A 253 -8.00 4.25 11.99
N ASN A 254 -8.76 4.33 10.90
CA ASN A 254 -10.07 3.66 10.75
C ASN A 254 -9.98 2.12 10.62
N GLN A 255 -8.77 1.58 10.45
CA GLN A 255 -8.50 0.13 10.42
C GLN A 255 -8.01 -0.40 11.77
N LEU A 256 -7.80 0.47 12.75
CA LEU A 256 -7.10 0.16 13.98
C LEU A 256 -8.04 0.36 15.18
N PRO A 257 -8.81 -0.69 15.55
CA PRO A 257 -9.64 -0.70 16.74
C PRO A 257 -8.83 -0.30 17.97
N MET A 258 -9.43 0.49 18.83
CA MET A 258 -8.84 0.90 20.10
C MET A 258 -9.60 0.30 21.27
N ALA A 259 -10.92 0.51 21.37
CA ALA A 259 -11.71 0.11 22.53
C ALA A 259 -13.18 -0.11 22.18
N LEU A 260 -13.94 -0.71 23.11
CA LEU A 260 -15.40 -0.76 23.02
C LEU A 260 -15.99 0.52 23.61
N LYS A 261 -16.95 1.12 22.91
CA LYS A 261 -17.69 2.27 23.42
C LYS A 261 -18.58 1.86 24.60
N GLU A 262 -19.25 0.72 24.46
CA GLU A 262 -20.17 0.21 25.49
C GLU A 262 -19.45 -0.62 26.56
N GLN A 263 -19.72 -0.31 27.82
CA GLN A 263 -19.26 -1.12 28.95
C GLN A 263 -20.23 -2.27 29.24
N LEU A 264 -20.31 -3.24 28.32
CA LEU A 264 -21.29 -4.33 28.39
C LEU A 264 -21.20 -5.17 29.67
N TYR A 265 -20.03 -5.31 30.27
CA TYR A 265 -19.82 -5.98 31.56
C TYR A 265 -20.55 -5.31 32.73
N MET A 266 -20.87 -4.01 32.63
CA MET A 266 -21.67 -3.31 33.63
C MET A 266 -23.17 -3.59 33.46
N LYS A 267 -23.62 -4.00 32.27
CA LYS A 267 -25.02 -4.31 32.01
C LYS A 267 -25.40 -5.65 32.66
N LYS A 268 -26.67 -5.76 33.01
CA LYS A 268 -27.28 -6.98 33.53
C LYS A 268 -28.50 -7.29 32.66
N LEU A 269 -28.48 -8.42 31.99
CA LEU A 269 -29.52 -8.88 31.07
C LEU A 269 -30.34 -9.98 31.71
N LYS A 270 -31.63 -10.07 31.36
CA LYS A 270 -32.55 -11.01 32.02
C LYS A 270 -32.41 -12.45 31.53
N ASN A 271 -31.97 -12.62 30.29
CA ASN A 271 -31.79 -13.91 29.63
C ASN A 271 -30.95 -13.74 28.35
N THR A 272 -30.58 -14.85 27.73
CA THR A 272 -29.72 -14.87 26.54
C THR A 272 -30.34 -14.29 25.27
N ASN A 273 -31.66 -14.07 25.20
CA ASN A 273 -32.29 -13.44 24.04
C ASN A 273 -32.03 -11.92 23.99
N GLU A 274 -31.61 -11.32 25.10
CA GLU A 274 -31.24 -9.90 25.19
C GLU A 274 -29.75 -9.66 24.87
N LEU A 275 -29.00 -10.72 24.52
CA LEU A 275 -27.59 -10.61 24.19
C LEU A 275 -27.39 -9.78 22.91
N PRO A 276 -26.59 -8.69 22.95
CA PRO A 276 -26.29 -7.92 21.77
C PRO A 276 -25.53 -8.77 20.75
N ARG A 277 -25.82 -8.59 19.46
CA ARG A 277 -25.07 -9.25 18.38
C ARG A 277 -23.88 -8.42 17.91
N THR A 278 -23.93 -7.11 18.14
CA THR A 278 -22.91 -6.15 17.74
C THR A 278 -22.60 -5.17 18.86
N THR A 279 -21.50 -4.44 18.75
CA THR A 279 -21.11 -3.34 19.65
C THR A 279 -20.36 -2.28 18.87
N SER A 280 -20.36 -1.04 19.37
CA SER A 280 -19.59 0.02 18.74
C SER A 280 -18.11 -0.09 19.13
N ILE A 281 -17.23 -0.18 18.14
CA ILE A 281 -15.78 -0.12 18.28
C ILE A 281 -15.35 1.32 18.04
N GLU A 282 -14.60 1.88 18.99
CA GLU A 282 -13.86 3.13 18.81
C GLU A 282 -12.49 2.83 18.21
N HIS A 283 -12.10 3.57 17.18
CA HIS A 283 -10.79 3.51 16.52
C HIS A 283 -9.82 4.55 17.09
N ILE A 284 -8.53 4.47 16.72
CA ILE A 284 -7.50 5.37 17.28
C ILE A 284 -7.63 6.86 16.85
N ASP A 285 -8.45 7.18 15.85
CA ASP A 285 -8.81 8.56 15.49
C ASP A 285 -10.09 9.04 16.21
N GLY A 286 -10.72 8.18 17.01
CA GLY A 286 -11.99 8.44 17.69
C GLY A 286 -13.22 8.21 16.80
N SER A 287 -13.06 7.73 15.57
CA SER A 287 -14.17 7.26 14.74
C SER A 287 -14.76 5.96 15.30
N PHE A 288 -15.99 5.64 14.87
CA PHE A 288 -16.70 4.45 15.32
C PHE A 288 -17.08 3.54 14.16
N SER A 289 -17.00 2.23 14.38
CA SER A 289 -17.54 1.18 13.51
C SER A 289 -18.37 0.18 14.32
N GLN A 290 -19.13 -0.69 13.65
CA GLN A 290 -19.85 -1.79 14.31
C GLN A 290 -19.00 -3.06 14.28
N GLY A 291 -18.83 -3.68 15.44
CA GLY A 291 -18.14 -4.96 15.61
C GLY A 291 -19.10 -6.10 15.92
N SER A 292 -18.92 -7.25 15.29
CA SER A 292 -19.69 -8.47 15.61
C SER A 292 -19.20 -9.10 16.92
N ILE A 293 -20.13 -9.40 17.82
CA ILE A 293 -19.86 -10.10 19.09
C ILE A 293 -19.92 -11.60 18.85
N VAL A 294 -18.87 -12.31 19.29
CA VAL A 294 -18.82 -13.77 19.31
C VAL A 294 -18.77 -14.23 20.77
N TYR A 295 -19.78 -15.00 21.19
CA TYR A 295 -19.90 -15.49 22.57
C TYR A 295 -19.10 -16.77 22.81
N ASP A 296 -18.16 -16.71 23.75
CA ASP A 296 -17.27 -17.82 24.09
C ASP A 296 -17.93 -18.73 25.13
N THR A 297 -18.77 -19.67 24.66
CA THR A 297 -19.63 -20.47 25.55
C THR A 297 -18.98 -21.74 26.11
N ALA A 298 -17.89 -22.20 25.50
CA ALA A 298 -17.29 -23.53 25.75
C ALA A 298 -16.92 -23.79 27.23
N ASN A 299 -16.57 -22.75 27.99
CA ASN A 299 -16.12 -22.86 29.38
C ASN A 299 -17.01 -22.07 30.36
N VAL A 300 -18.25 -21.75 29.99
CA VAL A 300 -19.16 -20.99 30.85
C VAL A 300 -19.69 -21.87 31.99
N GLU A 301 -19.36 -21.52 33.23
CA GLU A 301 -19.96 -22.12 34.42
C GLU A 301 -21.24 -21.36 34.81
N ILE A 302 -22.39 -22.04 34.72
CA ILE A 302 -23.68 -21.47 35.13
C ILE A 302 -23.66 -21.24 36.64
N SER A 303 -23.86 -19.99 37.04
CA SER A 303 -23.78 -19.55 38.43
C SER A 303 -24.98 -19.99 39.26
N ASP A 304 -24.72 -20.49 40.47
CA ASP A 304 -25.74 -20.82 41.47
C ASP A 304 -26.47 -19.57 42.01
N PHE A 305 -25.96 -18.37 41.75
CA PHE A 305 -26.49 -17.09 42.24
C PHE A 305 -27.39 -16.36 41.24
N ASN A 306 -27.92 -17.09 40.24
CA ASN A 306 -28.81 -16.58 39.17
C ASN A 306 -28.17 -15.55 38.22
N GLU A 307 -26.87 -15.26 38.32
CA GLU A 307 -26.15 -14.35 37.42
C GLU A 307 -24.91 -15.05 36.86
N THR A 308 -24.90 -15.34 35.56
CA THR A 308 -23.78 -16.00 34.87
C THR A 308 -23.05 -15.00 33.98
N ASN A 309 -21.72 -14.98 34.05
CA ASN A 309 -20.90 -14.23 33.12
C ASN A 309 -20.77 -15.04 31.82
N ILE A 310 -21.19 -14.46 30.70
CA ILE A 310 -20.98 -15.03 29.38
C ILE A 310 -19.87 -14.21 28.72
N PRO A 311 -18.64 -14.76 28.59
CA PRO A 311 -17.54 -14.10 27.90
C PRO A 311 -17.84 -13.94 26.41
N PHE A 312 -17.24 -12.92 25.82
CA PHE A 312 -17.26 -12.70 24.39
C PHE A 312 -15.97 -12.02 23.92
N HIS A 313 -15.71 -12.16 22.63
CA HIS A 313 -14.73 -11.36 21.92
C HIS A 313 -15.37 -10.67 20.71
N ILE A 314 -14.71 -9.61 20.24
CA ILE A 314 -15.13 -8.96 19.00
C ILE A 314 -14.34 -9.54 17.85
N LYS A 315 -15.07 -10.04 16.84
CA LYS A 315 -14.49 -10.69 15.67
C LYS A 315 -13.47 -9.78 14.98
N GLY A 316 -12.31 -10.33 14.62
CA GLY A 316 -11.22 -9.60 13.97
C GLY A 316 -10.54 -8.57 14.89
N THR A 317 -10.60 -8.75 16.21
CA THR A 317 -9.93 -7.88 17.18
C THR A 317 -9.38 -8.68 18.37
N ALA A 318 -8.48 -8.08 19.14
CA ALA A 318 -8.03 -8.59 20.44
C ALA A 318 -8.97 -8.18 21.61
N LEU A 319 -10.04 -7.42 21.34
CA LEU A 319 -10.96 -6.91 22.35
C LEU A 319 -11.86 -8.03 22.89
N LYS A 320 -11.88 -8.16 24.22
CA LYS A 320 -12.61 -9.18 24.96
C LYS A 320 -13.32 -8.57 26.14
N SER A 321 -14.51 -9.07 26.44
CA SER A 321 -15.25 -8.70 27.64
C SER A 321 -16.26 -9.81 27.99
N TYR A 322 -17.22 -9.50 28.85
CA TYR A 322 -18.30 -10.42 29.19
C TYR A 322 -19.60 -9.66 29.43
N VAL A 323 -20.73 -10.35 29.35
CA VAL A 323 -22.03 -9.83 29.76
C VAL A 323 -22.56 -10.63 30.94
N ARG A 324 -23.25 -9.98 31.88
CA ARG A 324 -23.91 -10.65 33.00
C ARG A 324 -25.34 -10.97 32.63
N VAL A 325 -25.69 -12.25 32.64
CA VAL A 325 -27.01 -12.72 32.19
C VAL A 325 -27.68 -13.53 33.30
N GLU A 326 -28.94 -13.21 33.58
CA GLU A 326 -29.77 -13.99 34.49
C GLU A 326 -30.33 -15.25 33.83
N SER A 327 -30.63 -16.28 34.64
CA SER A 327 -31.41 -17.44 34.20
C SER A 327 -30.85 -18.18 32.96
N VAL A 328 -29.53 -18.23 32.79
CA VAL A 328 -28.85 -18.96 31.70
C VAL A 328 -29.02 -20.47 31.87
N THR A 329 -29.43 -21.16 30.81
CA THR A 329 -29.52 -22.63 30.77
C THR A 329 -28.45 -23.25 29.86
N LYS A 330 -28.25 -24.56 29.98
CA LYS A 330 -27.35 -25.30 29.07
C LYS A 330 -27.83 -25.29 27.62
N GLU A 331 -29.14 -25.22 27.40
CA GLU A 331 -29.71 -25.12 26.04
C GLU A 331 -29.42 -23.76 25.42
N ASP A 332 -29.43 -22.69 26.22
CA ASP A 332 -29.10 -21.35 25.74
C ASP A 332 -27.64 -21.26 25.29
N LEU A 333 -26.71 -21.84 26.04
CA LEU A 333 -25.30 -21.90 25.65
C LEU A 333 -25.10 -22.71 24.35
N ALA A 334 -25.81 -23.84 24.20
CA ALA A 334 -25.75 -24.64 22.98
C ALA A 334 -26.33 -23.91 21.74
N LYS A 335 -27.33 -23.04 21.92
CA LYS A 335 -27.87 -22.19 20.85
C LYS A 335 -26.91 -21.09 20.43
N LEU A 336 -26.21 -20.49 21.39
CA LEU A 336 -25.18 -19.48 21.12
C LEU A 336 -23.97 -20.08 20.39
N ASP A 337 -23.59 -21.31 20.73
CA ASP A 337 -22.51 -22.05 20.05
C ASP A 337 -22.82 -22.37 18.57
N GLN A 338 -24.10 -22.34 18.18
CA GLN A 338 -24.57 -22.56 16.81
C GLN A 338 -24.75 -21.26 16.01
N GLN A 339 -24.56 -20.08 16.61
CA GLN A 339 -24.64 -18.81 15.87
C GLN A 339 -23.36 -18.62 15.03
N THR A 340 -23.44 -19.01 13.76
CA THR A 340 -22.44 -18.67 12.75
C THR A 340 -22.62 -17.22 12.30
N VAL A 341 -21.65 -16.36 12.61
CA VAL A 341 -21.54 -15.03 11.99
C VAL A 341 -21.01 -15.24 10.58
N ALA A 342 -21.82 -14.92 9.57
CA ALA A 342 -21.41 -15.00 8.17
C ALA A 342 -20.12 -14.20 7.95
N GLU A 343 -19.13 -14.84 7.34
CA GLU A 343 -17.87 -14.20 6.95
C GLU A 343 -18.06 -13.62 5.56
N SER A 344 -18.07 -12.31 5.47
CA SER A 344 -17.76 -11.62 4.23
C SER A 344 -16.37 -11.01 4.41
N SER A 345 -15.36 -11.71 3.94
CA SER A 345 -14.02 -11.16 3.76
C SER A 345 -13.63 -11.34 2.30
N ASN A 346 -13.08 -10.29 1.71
CA ASN A 346 -12.69 -10.27 0.31
C ASN A 346 -11.19 -10.00 0.29
N GLY A 347 -10.36 -11.01 -0.01
CA GLY A 347 -8.92 -10.95 0.22
C GLY A 347 -8.08 -10.65 -1.01
N LEU A 348 -7.28 -9.58 -0.96
CA LEU A 348 -6.13 -9.30 -1.81
C LEU A 348 -4.85 -9.71 -1.07
N VAL A 349 -3.91 -10.34 -1.78
CA VAL A 349 -2.54 -10.56 -1.29
C VAL A 349 -1.64 -9.65 -2.10
N GLU A 350 -1.03 -8.68 -1.44
CA GLU A 350 -0.14 -7.72 -2.08
C GLU A 350 1.23 -8.35 -2.36
N PRO A 351 1.89 -7.98 -3.46
CA PRO A 351 3.25 -8.41 -3.72
C PRO A 351 4.21 -7.79 -2.69
N LYS A 352 5.21 -8.57 -2.27
CA LYS A 352 6.24 -8.07 -1.37
C LYS A 352 7.16 -7.09 -2.09
N ASN A 353 7.28 -5.86 -1.58
CA ASN A 353 8.31 -4.92 -2.02
C ASN A 353 9.52 -4.99 -1.08
N ASP A 354 10.63 -5.57 -1.55
CA ASP A 354 11.87 -5.70 -0.79
C ASP A 354 12.89 -4.61 -1.14
N THR A 355 12.53 -3.68 -2.03
CA THR A 355 13.39 -2.55 -2.38
C THR A 355 13.66 -1.68 -1.14
N PRO A 356 14.93 -1.37 -0.81
CA PRO A 356 15.25 -0.40 0.21
C PRO A 356 14.75 1.00 -0.17
N TYR A 357 14.00 1.65 0.73
CA TYR A 357 13.55 3.04 0.50
C TYR A 357 14.73 4.02 0.37
N VAL A 358 15.74 3.85 1.22
CA VAL A 358 17.01 4.59 1.15
C VAL A 358 18.09 3.63 0.64
N PRO A 359 18.81 3.98 -0.43
CA PRO A 359 19.93 3.17 -0.91
C PRO A 359 20.98 2.94 0.18
N ALA A 360 21.58 1.75 0.18
CA ALA A 360 22.63 1.40 1.13
C ALA A 360 23.85 2.33 0.99
N PRO A 361 24.61 2.61 2.08
CA PRO A 361 25.67 3.61 2.09
C PRO A 361 26.93 3.24 1.27
N ASP A 362 27.00 2.01 0.79
CA ASP A 362 28.00 1.48 -0.14
C ASP A 362 27.61 1.65 -1.61
N VAL A 363 26.35 1.95 -1.92
CA VAL A 363 25.93 2.38 -3.26
C VAL A 363 26.69 3.67 -3.62
N PRO A 364 27.44 3.70 -4.73
CA PRO A 364 28.19 4.88 -5.14
C PRO A 364 27.28 6.09 -5.38
N THR A 365 27.83 7.30 -5.19
CA THR A 365 27.09 8.54 -5.47
C THR A 365 26.70 8.68 -6.93
N ILE A 366 27.58 8.21 -7.82
CA ILE A 366 27.38 8.12 -9.26
C ILE A 366 27.55 6.66 -9.64
N ILE A 367 26.49 6.06 -10.19
CA ILE A 367 26.47 4.65 -10.59
C ILE A 367 27.01 4.55 -12.02
N ASN A 368 28.25 4.08 -12.14
CA ASN A 368 28.94 3.88 -13.41
C ASN A 368 28.85 2.40 -13.82
N ASN A 369 28.20 2.09 -14.95
CA ASN A 369 28.05 0.71 -15.44
C ASN A 369 29.34 0.06 -15.97
N ASN A 370 30.44 0.80 -16.06
CA ASN A 370 31.71 0.31 -16.61
C ASN A 370 32.56 -0.46 -15.59
N ASP A 371 32.24 -0.38 -14.30
CA ASP A 371 32.95 -1.08 -13.22
C ASP A 371 32.05 -2.13 -12.58
N ALA A 372 31.62 -3.13 -13.37
CA ALA A 372 31.06 -4.34 -12.78
C ALA A 372 32.16 -5.07 -11.97
N PRO A 373 31.96 -5.39 -10.69
CA PRO A 373 32.86 -6.29 -9.98
C PRO A 373 32.89 -7.65 -10.69
N ALA A 374 34.08 -8.23 -10.83
CA ALA A 374 34.24 -9.57 -11.38
C ALA A 374 33.32 -10.56 -10.64
N SER A 375 32.59 -11.38 -11.40
CA SER A 375 31.70 -12.40 -10.85
C SER A 375 32.40 -13.20 -9.76
N GLU A 376 31.88 -13.17 -8.54
CA GLU A 376 32.25 -14.19 -7.56
C GLU A 376 31.69 -15.53 -8.06
N THR A 377 32.60 -16.35 -8.57
CA THR A 377 32.38 -17.76 -8.87
C THR A 377 31.67 -18.42 -7.71
N ALA A 378 30.52 -19.03 -7.99
CA ALA A 378 29.82 -19.94 -7.10
C ALA A 378 30.78 -21.00 -6.56
N THR A 379 31.14 -20.91 -5.29
CA THR A 379 31.77 -22.03 -4.56
C THR A 379 30.67 -22.88 -3.95
N GLU A 380 30.48 -24.06 -4.54
CA GLU A 380 29.79 -25.21 -3.96
C GLU A 380 30.21 -25.41 -2.50
N SER A 381 29.22 -25.41 -1.61
CA SER A 381 29.35 -25.77 -0.21
C SER A 381 29.29 -27.30 -0.06
N THR A 382 30.43 -27.92 0.20
CA THR A 382 30.49 -29.24 0.86
C THR A 382 30.88 -29.07 2.34
N PRO A 383 30.25 -29.80 3.27
CA PRO A 383 30.40 -29.57 4.70
C PRO A 383 31.69 -30.21 5.25
N GLU A 384 32.47 -29.44 6.03
CA GLU A 384 33.62 -29.96 6.76
C GLU A 384 33.26 -30.43 8.17
N GLU A 385 33.70 -31.66 8.46
CA GLU A 385 33.74 -32.28 9.76
C GLU A 385 35.10 -31.97 10.44
N SER A 386 35.07 -31.86 11.76
CA SER A 386 36.11 -31.36 12.66
C SER A 386 37.37 -32.24 12.80
N ALA A 387 38.50 -31.55 13.07
CA ALA A 387 39.48 -31.85 14.14
C ALA A 387 40.96 -32.15 13.75
N THR A 388 41.80 -31.20 14.20
CA THR A 388 43.04 -31.32 15.01
C THR A 388 44.39 -31.83 14.44
N THR A 389 45.41 -30.98 14.69
CA THR A 389 46.77 -31.22 15.27
C THR A 389 48.02 -30.78 14.47
N ALA A 390 48.69 -29.75 15.03
CA ALA A 390 50.12 -29.59 15.35
C ALA A 390 51.25 -29.61 14.27
N VAL A 391 51.86 -28.41 14.03
CA VAL A 391 53.28 -27.93 14.26
C VAL A 391 54.48 -28.80 13.77
N PRO A 392 55.69 -28.30 13.38
CA PRO A 392 56.24 -26.93 13.14
C PRO A 392 56.99 -26.69 11.78
N ALA A 393 57.52 -25.46 11.65
CA ALA A 393 58.40 -24.85 10.64
C ALA A 393 59.75 -25.57 10.31
N PRO A 394 60.57 -25.08 9.34
CA PRO A 394 61.52 -24.01 9.69
C PRO A 394 61.78 -22.90 8.63
N GLU A 395 62.27 -21.80 9.19
CA GLU A 395 63.13 -20.70 8.72
C GLU A 395 63.81 -20.80 7.35
N VAL A 396 63.83 -19.67 6.62
CA VAL A 396 65.05 -19.06 6.02
C VAL A 396 64.91 -17.53 6.00
N GLU A 397 65.80 -16.85 6.71
CA GLU A 397 66.16 -15.42 6.52
C GLU A 397 67.05 -15.25 5.28
N VAL A 398 66.86 -14.18 4.51
CA VAL A 398 67.98 -13.43 3.92
C VAL A 398 67.63 -11.96 3.71
N ASP A 399 68.67 -11.16 3.85
CA ASP A 399 68.77 -9.76 4.24
C ASP A 399 69.06 -8.82 3.04
N ALA A 400 69.00 -7.51 3.33
CA ALA A 400 69.75 -6.39 2.73
C ALA A 400 69.18 -5.60 1.52
N THR A 401 68.59 -4.45 1.86
CA THR A 401 68.93 -3.06 1.47
C THR A 401 69.41 -2.71 0.04
N THR A 402 68.80 -1.67 -0.56
CA THR A 402 69.51 -0.49 -1.14
C THR A 402 68.56 0.65 -1.54
N GLU A 403 69.14 1.85 -1.54
CA GLU A 403 68.56 3.21 -1.58
C GLU A 403 68.07 3.71 -2.96
N GLU A 404 67.23 4.75 -2.87
CA GLU A 404 67.04 5.94 -3.74
C GLU A 404 67.24 5.87 -5.26
N GLY A 405 66.21 6.34 -5.97
CA GLY A 405 66.27 6.82 -7.35
C GLY A 405 65.03 7.61 -7.73
N SER A 406 65.12 8.94 -7.60
CA SER A 406 64.15 9.90 -8.12
C SER A 406 64.37 10.12 -9.61
N GLU A 407 63.31 10.02 -10.43
CA GLU A 407 63.30 10.63 -11.76
C GLU A 407 61.87 10.99 -12.20
N GLN A 408 61.76 12.21 -12.73
CA GLN A 408 60.56 12.99 -12.97
C GLN A 408 59.68 12.44 -14.11
N ALA A 409 58.37 12.40 -13.89
CA ALA A 409 57.37 12.38 -14.95
C ALA A 409 57.16 13.80 -15.53
N PRO A 410 56.97 13.96 -16.85
CA PRO A 410 56.96 15.27 -17.50
C PRO A 410 55.66 16.04 -17.24
N ALA A 411 55.83 17.37 -17.23
CA ALA A 411 54.86 18.37 -16.84
C ALA A 411 53.64 18.47 -17.76
N SER A 412 52.58 18.94 -17.10
CA SER A 412 51.24 19.31 -17.51
C SER A 412 51.11 20.28 -18.69
N ASN A 413 49.98 20.15 -19.38
CA ASN A 413 49.33 21.18 -20.20
C ASN A 413 47.79 21.02 -20.00
N PRO A 414 46.95 22.04 -20.27
CA PRO A 414 46.39 22.97 -19.29
C PRO A 414 44.89 22.75 -19.00
N GLU A 415 44.45 23.18 -17.81
CA GLU A 415 43.06 23.53 -17.43
C GLU A 415 41.91 22.71 -18.04
N THR A 416 41.70 21.49 -17.56
CA THR A 416 40.33 20.99 -17.38
C THR A 416 39.88 21.47 -16.01
N ALA A 417 38.84 22.32 -15.96
CA ALA A 417 38.09 22.52 -14.73
C ALA A 417 37.71 21.13 -14.21
N GLU A 418 38.09 20.79 -12.97
CA GLU A 418 37.58 19.58 -12.33
C GLU A 418 36.06 19.64 -12.41
N ALA A 419 35.43 18.68 -13.09
CA ALA A 419 33.98 18.66 -13.23
C ALA A 419 33.36 18.54 -11.84
N ASN A 420 32.37 19.36 -11.53
CA ASN A 420 31.62 19.23 -10.29
C ASN A 420 30.71 17.99 -10.34
N LEU A 421 30.21 17.56 -9.18
CA LEU A 421 29.38 16.35 -9.03
C LEU A 421 28.19 16.30 -10.01
N VAL A 422 27.52 17.44 -10.23
CA VAL A 422 26.33 17.53 -11.08
C VAL A 422 26.69 17.33 -12.55
N ASP A 423 27.79 17.92 -13.02
CA ASP A 423 28.24 17.78 -14.40
C ASP A 423 28.69 16.34 -14.69
N GLU A 424 29.35 15.69 -13.72
CA GLU A 424 29.67 14.26 -13.80
C GLU A 424 28.40 13.41 -13.90
N GLN A 425 27.40 13.68 -13.04
CA GLN A 425 26.15 12.92 -13.05
C GLN A 425 25.30 13.14 -14.31
N LYS A 426 25.34 14.34 -14.91
CA LYS A 426 24.73 14.59 -16.23
C LYS A 426 25.35 13.70 -17.31
N SER A 427 26.68 13.63 -17.36
CA SER A 427 27.40 12.78 -18.32
C SER A 427 27.09 11.30 -18.08
N ASN A 428 27.09 10.86 -16.83
CA ASN A 428 26.74 9.49 -16.46
C ASN A 428 25.30 9.13 -16.85
N THR A 429 24.35 10.05 -16.62
CA THR A 429 22.94 9.87 -17.01
C THR A 429 22.81 9.68 -18.51
N GLN A 430 23.50 10.52 -19.30
CA GLN A 430 23.47 10.40 -20.77
C GLN A 430 23.99 9.04 -21.22
N GLN A 431 25.12 8.57 -20.68
CA GLN A 431 25.68 7.27 -21.04
C GLN A 431 24.74 6.11 -20.69
N ASN A 432 24.19 6.09 -19.47
CA ASN A 432 23.24 5.06 -19.04
C ASN A 432 22.00 5.01 -19.94
N VAL A 433 21.45 6.17 -20.30
CA VAL A 433 20.28 6.26 -21.17
C VAL A 433 20.62 5.80 -22.60
N GLU A 434 21.79 6.17 -23.13
CA GLU A 434 22.25 5.73 -24.45
C GLU A 434 22.43 4.21 -24.51
N GLU A 435 23.04 3.61 -23.48
CA GLU A 435 23.19 2.15 -23.33
C GLU A 435 21.84 1.45 -23.20
N GLY A 436 21.00 1.88 -22.25
CA GLY A 436 19.69 1.30 -22.01
C GLY A 436 18.74 1.39 -23.21
N ASN A 437 18.85 2.46 -24.01
CA ASN A 437 18.07 2.60 -25.24
C ASN A 437 18.45 1.57 -26.34
N GLN A 438 19.59 0.87 -26.22
CA GLN A 438 19.96 -0.22 -27.13
C GLN A 438 19.43 -1.58 -26.68
N GLU A 439 18.90 -1.69 -25.46
CA GLU A 439 18.41 -2.95 -24.93
C GLU A 439 17.10 -3.38 -25.61
N THR A 440 16.93 -4.70 -25.74
CA THR A 440 15.74 -5.28 -26.38
C THR A 440 14.63 -5.47 -25.36
N VAL A 441 13.42 -5.01 -25.69
CA VAL A 441 12.20 -5.27 -24.93
C VAL A 441 11.52 -6.51 -25.52
N PRO A 442 11.06 -7.47 -24.71
CA PRO A 442 10.37 -8.65 -25.22
C PRO A 442 9.05 -8.26 -25.88
N GLU A 443 8.63 -9.06 -26.86
CA GLU A 443 7.32 -8.91 -27.52
C GLU A 443 6.41 -10.06 -27.04
N PRO A 444 5.55 -9.82 -26.04
CA PRO A 444 4.73 -10.88 -25.46
C PRO A 444 3.70 -11.41 -26.46
N ALA A 445 3.39 -12.71 -26.38
CA ALA A 445 2.46 -13.38 -27.29
C ALA A 445 1.03 -12.78 -27.29
N ALA A 446 0.68 -12.04 -26.23
CA ALA A 446 -0.58 -11.30 -26.11
C ALA A 446 -0.75 -10.17 -27.14
N GLY A 447 0.37 -9.64 -27.66
CA GLY A 447 0.41 -8.46 -28.52
C GLY A 447 0.08 -7.15 -27.78
N ASP A 448 0.40 -6.02 -28.41
CA ASP A 448 0.32 -4.68 -27.79
C ASP A 448 -1.10 -4.24 -27.37
N LYS A 449 -2.16 -4.84 -27.94
CA LYS A 449 -3.55 -4.41 -27.68
C LYS A 449 -3.99 -4.66 -26.24
N LEU A 450 -3.37 -5.61 -25.55
CA LEU A 450 -3.70 -6.00 -24.17
C LEU A 450 -2.71 -5.44 -23.14
N ILE A 451 -1.90 -4.46 -23.56
CA ILE A 451 -0.95 -3.78 -22.69
C ILE A 451 -1.53 -2.42 -22.31
N ASN A 452 -1.73 -2.22 -21.02
CA ASN A 452 -2.14 -0.96 -20.41
C ASN A 452 -0.89 -0.22 -19.92
N ALA A 453 -0.57 0.89 -20.59
CA ALA A 453 0.58 1.73 -20.26
C ALA A 453 0.41 3.15 -20.83
N ASP A 454 0.68 4.15 -19.99
CA ASP A 454 0.60 5.58 -20.31
C ASP A 454 1.98 6.21 -20.57
N SER A 455 3.06 5.46 -20.34
CA SER A 455 4.43 5.89 -20.55
C SER A 455 5.33 4.79 -21.12
N ALA A 456 6.51 5.19 -21.61
CA ALA A 456 7.50 4.24 -22.12
C ALA A 456 8.03 3.29 -21.01
N LEU A 457 8.20 3.80 -19.78
CA LEU A 457 8.60 2.99 -18.63
C LEU A 457 7.52 1.94 -18.31
N GLU A 458 6.26 2.36 -18.24
CA GLU A 458 5.13 1.46 -17.99
C GLU A 458 5.03 0.35 -19.05
N GLU A 459 5.17 0.68 -20.33
CA GLU A 459 5.09 -0.34 -21.40
C GLU A 459 6.29 -1.29 -21.38
N VAL A 460 7.49 -0.80 -21.07
CA VAL A 460 8.66 -1.69 -20.89
C VAL A 460 8.44 -2.66 -19.74
N LEU A 461 7.99 -2.16 -18.58
CA LEU A 461 7.70 -3.01 -17.43
C LEU A 461 6.59 -4.01 -17.75
N ALA A 462 5.48 -3.57 -18.35
CA ALA A 462 4.38 -4.44 -18.71
C ALA A 462 4.80 -5.55 -19.69
N LYS A 463 5.57 -5.21 -20.74
CA LYS A 463 6.06 -6.19 -21.72
C LYS A 463 6.95 -7.25 -21.07
N ASN A 464 7.91 -6.83 -20.25
CA ASN A 464 8.79 -7.76 -19.53
C ASN A 464 8.02 -8.61 -18.52
N MET A 465 7.10 -8.01 -17.75
CA MET A 465 6.34 -8.73 -16.74
C MET A 465 5.33 -9.72 -17.34
N ILE A 466 4.73 -9.40 -18.49
CA ILE A 466 3.88 -10.34 -19.25
C ILE A 466 4.75 -11.46 -19.85
N ALA A 467 5.97 -11.16 -20.30
CA ALA A 467 6.92 -12.19 -20.74
C ALA A 467 7.44 -13.08 -19.59
N ALA A 468 7.19 -12.67 -18.34
CA ALA A 468 7.69 -13.29 -17.10
C ALA A 468 9.23 -13.25 -17.00
N GLU A 469 9.83 -12.14 -17.44
CA GLU A 469 11.25 -11.85 -17.21
C GLU A 469 11.50 -11.53 -15.72
N ASP A 470 12.50 -12.18 -15.13
CA ASP A 470 12.83 -12.03 -13.70
C ASP A 470 13.80 -10.88 -13.43
N GLN A 471 14.45 -10.33 -14.47
CA GLN A 471 15.36 -9.19 -14.39
C GLN A 471 15.07 -8.17 -15.49
N ILE A 472 14.81 -6.92 -15.09
CA ILE A 472 14.45 -5.84 -15.99
C ILE A 472 15.43 -4.67 -15.78
N SER A 473 16.19 -4.32 -16.81
CA SER A 473 17.08 -3.15 -16.78
C SER A 473 16.26 -1.86 -16.83
N LEU A 474 16.58 -0.92 -15.94
CA LEU A 474 15.97 0.40 -15.86
C LEU A 474 16.95 1.53 -16.22
N LYS A 475 18.11 1.20 -16.82
CA LYS A 475 19.13 2.16 -17.25
C LYS A 475 18.60 3.26 -18.16
N ALA A 476 17.64 2.91 -19.01
CA ALA A 476 17.01 3.85 -19.92
C ALA A 476 16.09 4.87 -19.23
N PHE A 477 15.74 4.68 -17.95
CA PHE A 477 14.68 5.43 -17.27
C PHE A 477 15.20 6.04 -15.95
N PRO A 478 15.88 7.21 -16.01
CA PRO A 478 16.36 7.91 -14.82
C PRO A 478 15.27 8.18 -13.77
N GLU A 479 14.03 8.39 -14.20
CA GLU A 479 12.86 8.56 -13.34
C GLU A 479 12.55 7.33 -12.47
N ALA A 480 12.87 6.13 -12.95
CA ALA A 480 12.63 4.86 -12.25
C ALA A 480 13.65 4.60 -11.12
N GLN A 481 14.65 5.47 -10.97
CA GLN A 481 15.67 5.36 -9.94
C GLN A 481 15.25 6.07 -8.63
N ASN A 482 14.03 6.62 -8.59
CA ASN A 482 13.40 7.08 -7.36
C ASN A 482 12.47 5.99 -6.81
N PHE A 483 12.64 5.60 -5.54
CA PHE A 483 11.80 4.55 -4.93
C PHE A 483 10.30 4.83 -5.07
N THR A 484 9.85 6.04 -4.76
CA THR A 484 8.41 6.39 -4.80
C THR A 484 7.87 6.24 -6.21
N THR A 485 8.54 6.84 -7.20
CA THR A 485 8.14 6.67 -8.61
C THR A 485 8.18 5.22 -9.06
N LEU A 486 9.22 4.47 -8.71
CA LEU A 486 9.37 3.08 -9.11
C LEU A 486 8.27 2.19 -8.53
N SER A 487 8.01 2.31 -7.22
CA SER A 487 7.02 1.51 -6.52
C SER A 487 5.63 1.74 -7.11
N ASP A 488 5.22 3.00 -7.28
CA ASP A 488 3.93 3.36 -7.87
C ASP A 488 3.79 2.79 -9.29
N VAL A 489 4.82 2.93 -10.12
CA VAL A 489 4.78 2.48 -11.52
C VAL A 489 4.74 0.94 -11.60
N VAL A 490 5.53 0.23 -10.79
CA VAL A 490 5.52 -1.25 -10.77
C VAL A 490 4.15 -1.76 -10.35
N LEU A 491 3.58 -1.24 -9.27
CA LEU A 491 2.26 -1.66 -8.77
C LEU A 491 1.14 -1.29 -9.74
N LYS A 492 1.14 -0.06 -10.30
CA LYS A 492 0.23 0.34 -11.37
C LYS A 492 0.31 -0.63 -12.54
N VAL A 493 1.51 -0.93 -13.05
CA VAL A 493 1.68 -1.86 -14.18
C VAL A 493 1.11 -3.23 -13.84
N MET A 494 1.39 -3.75 -12.63
CA MET A 494 0.86 -5.04 -12.19
C MET A 494 -0.67 -5.07 -12.15
N TYR A 495 -1.31 -4.11 -11.48
CA TYR A 495 -2.76 -4.12 -11.28
C TYR A 495 -3.53 -3.78 -12.57
N GLN A 496 -2.99 -2.92 -13.43
CA GLN A 496 -3.68 -2.49 -14.65
C GLN A 496 -3.47 -3.44 -15.83
N ASN A 497 -2.59 -4.44 -15.73
CA ASN A 497 -2.33 -5.42 -16.80
C ASN A 497 -2.77 -6.84 -16.37
N PRO A 498 -4.00 -7.28 -16.72
CA PRO A 498 -4.55 -8.58 -16.31
C PRO A 498 -3.78 -9.82 -16.80
N LEU A 499 -2.77 -9.66 -17.65
CA LEU A 499 -1.93 -10.75 -18.13
C LEU A 499 -0.61 -10.89 -17.36
N ILE A 500 -0.31 -9.98 -16.42
CA ILE A 500 0.76 -10.18 -15.44
C ILE A 500 0.20 -11.12 -14.37
N LEU A 501 0.78 -12.31 -14.25
CA LEU A 501 0.30 -13.36 -13.36
C LEU A 501 1.37 -13.72 -12.34
N GLY A 502 0.94 -13.98 -11.09
CA GLY A 502 1.74 -14.71 -10.12
C GLY A 502 2.99 -13.99 -9.61
N VAL A 503 3.03 -12.65 -9.61
CA VAL A 503 4.10 -11.89 -8.96
C VAL A 503 3.97 -12.00 -7.44
N GLU A 504 4.95 -12.59 -6.78
CA GLU A 504 5.03 -12.68 -5.32
C GLU A 504 5.71 -11.46 -4.69
N GLY A 505 6.60 -10.81 -5.45
CA GLY A 505 7.33 -9.65 -4.98
C GLY A 505 8.34 -9.12 -5.98
N PHE A 506 8.98 -8.01 -5.61
CA PHE A 506 10.00 -7.36 -6.41
C PHE A 506 11.04 -6.65 -5.55
N GLU A 507 12.23 -6.47 -6.12
CA GLU A 507 13.34 -5.75 -5.50
C GLU A 507 14.09 -4.96 -6.56
N TYR A 508 14.44 -3.71 -6.27
CA TYR A 508 15.29 -2.90 -7.13
C TYR A 508 16.69 -2.72 -6.57
N ASN A 509 17.68 -3.03 -7.40
CA ASN A 509 19.08 -2.88 -7.08
C ASN A 509 19.62 -1.56 -7.67
N TYR A 510 19.80 -0.56 -6.80
CA TYR A 510 20.33 0.75 -7.18
C TYR A 510 21.72 0.67 -7.84
N GLY A 511 22.60 -0.23 -7.40
CA GLY A 511 23.98 -0.32 -7.92
C GLY A 511 24.07 -0.87 -9.35
N THR A 512 23.07 -1.64 -9.78
CA THR A 512 23.02 -2.24 -11.13
C THR A 512 21.91 -1.69 -12.01
N LEU A 513 21.05 -0.83 -11.45
CA LEU A 513 19.88 -0.26 -12.11
C LEU A 513 18.92 -1.34 -12.65
N THR A 514 18.79 -2.46 -11.93
CA THR A 514 18.01 -3.63 -12.34
C THR A 514 16.89 -3.89 -11.35
N LEU A 515 15.68 -4.09 -11.88
CA LEU A 515 14.50 -4.53 -11.14
C LEU A 515 14.37 -6.05 -11.24
N SER A 516 14.35 -6.73 -10.11
CA SER A 516 14.10 -8.16 -9.99
C SER A 516 12.63 -8.42 -9.70
N ILE A 517 12.01 -9.34 -10.43
CA ILE A 517 10.62 -9.77 -10.22
C ILE A 517 10.61 -11.25 -9.80
N HIS A 518 9.89 -11.57 -8.74
CA HIS A 518 9.74 -12.92 -8.22
C HIS A 518 8.36 -13.46 -8.58
N TYR A 519 8.33 -14.58 -9.31
CA TYR A 519 7.11 -15.25 -9.72
C TYR A 519 6.90 -16.56 -8.97
N ASN A 520 5.64 -16.88 -8.64
CA ASN A 520 5.25 -18.14 -8.01
C ASN A 520 5.25 -19.34 -8.97
N GLU A 521 5.43 -19.10 -10.27
CA GLU A 521 5.42 -20.09 -11.33
C GLU A 521 6.47 -19.79 -12.40
N SER A 522 6.89 -20.82 -13.14
CA SER A 522 7.83 -20.65 -14.26
C SER A 522 7.18 -19.91 -15.44
N ALA A 523 7.99 -19.16 -16.21
CA ALA A 523 7.55 -18.44 -17.41
C ALA A 523 6.73 -19.30 -18.40
N ASP A 524 7.13 -20.55 -18.67
CA ASP A 524 6.40 -21.46 -19.57
C ASP A 524 4.95 -21.74 -19.10
N VAL A 525 4.74 -21.85 -17.79
CA VAL A 525 3.42 -22.07 -17.19
C VAL A 525 2.58 -20.80 -17.29
N ILE A 526 3.17 -19.65 -16.98
CA ILE A 526 2.53 -18.33 -17.08
C ILE A 526 2.07 -18.08 -18.52
N GLN A 527 2.95 -18.28 -19.51
CA GLN A 527 2.65 -18.07 -20.93
C GLN A 527 1.53 -18.98 -21.43
N LYS A 528 1.50 -20.24 -20.98
CA LYS A 528 0.39 -21.16 -21.29
C LYS A 528 -0.94 -20.63 -20.75
N LYS A 529 -0.98 -20.18 -19.49
CA LYS A 529 -2.19 -19.62 -18.87
C LYS A 529 -2.66 -18.35 -19.56
N GLN A 530 -1.73 -17.46 -19.94
CA GLN A 530 -2.04 -16.26 -20.72
C GLN A 530 -2.73 -16.60 -22.05
N GLY A 531 -2.26 -17.63 -22.76
CA GLY A 531 -2.91 -18.10 -24.00
C GLY A 531 -4.34 -18.57 -23.79
N GLU A 532 -4.59 -19.32 -22.70
CA GLU A 532 -5.94 -19.79 -22.33
C GLU A 532 -6.86 -18.63 -21.89
N ILE A 533 -6.33 -17.67 -21.12
CA ILE A 533 -7.02 -16.43 -20.74
C ILE A 533 -7.46 -15.66 -21.97
N ILE A 534 -6.54 -15.40 -22.91
CA ILE A 534 -6.84 -14.62 -24.12
C ILE A 534 -7.91 -15.32 -24.97
N ALA A 535 -7.79 -16.64 -25.14
CA ALA A 535 -8.78 -17.41 -25.90
C ALA A 535 -10.17 -17.32 -25.26
N LYS A 536 -10.25 -17.50 -23.93
CA LYS A 536 -11.52 -17.46 -23.20
C LYS A 536 -12.10 -16.05 -23.13
N ALA A 537 -11.28 -15.02 -22.94
CA ALA A 537 -11.75 -13.63 -22.90
C ALA A 537 -12.39 -13.22 -24.23
N ASN A 538 -11.77 -13.58 -25.36
CA ASN A 538 -12.34 -13.32 -26.68
C ASN A 538 -13.66 -14.07 -26.91
N GLU A 539 -13.77 -15.33 -26.46
CA GLU A 539 -15.01 -16.11 -26.51
C GLU A 539 -16.13 -15.40 -25.71
N VAL A 540 -15.82 -14.96 -24.49
CA VAL A 540 -16.78 -14.29 -23.60
C VAL A 540 -17.24 -12.97 -24.19
N VAL A 541 -16.31 -12.09 -24.59
CA VAL A 541 -16.64 -10.79 -25.20
C VAL A 541 -17.52 -10.96 -26.44
N ALA A 542 -17.20 -11.92 -27.31
CA ALA A 542 -18.01 -12.20 -28.49
C ALA A 542 -19.44 -12.69 -28.17
N SER A 543 -19.65 -13.24 -26.97
CA SER A 543 -20.96 -13.73 -26.52
C SER A 543 -21.81 -12.66 -25.82
N ILE A 544 -21.19 -11.78 -25.03
CA ILE A 544 -21.91 -10.81 -24.18
C ILE A 544 -21.94 -9.40 -24.77
N ILE A 545 -20.98 -9.04 -25.61
CA ILE A 545 -20.86 -7.69 -26.19
C ILE A 545 -21.34 -7.69 -27.64
N LYS A 546 -22.21 -6.74 -27.95
CA LYS A 546 -22.80 -6.55 -29.29
C LYS A 546 -22.44 -5.18 -29.84
N ASP A 547 -22.32 -5.10 -31.16
CA ASP A 547 -22.09 -3.84 -31.86
C ASP A 547 -23.13 -2.78 -31.48
N GLY A 548 -22.66 -1.59 -31.14
CA GLY A 548 -23.51 -0.45 -30.78
C GLY A 548 -23.96 -0.39 -29.32
N MET A 549 -23.56 -1.33 -28.46
CA MET A 549 -23.77 -1.21 -27.01
C MET A 549 -23.10 0.06 -26.47
N LYS A 550 -23.84 0.79 -25.64
CA LYS A 550 -23.30 1.90 -24.84
C LYS A 550 -22.43 1.38 -23.71
N ASP A 551 -21.62 2.26 -23.13
CA ASP A 551 -20.68 1.89 -22.06
C ASP A 551 -21.39 1.27 -20.84
N ASP A 552 -22.55 1.81 -20.43
CA ASP A 552 -23.35 1.23 -19.36
C ASP A 552 -23.90 -0.18 -19.71
N GLU A 553 -24.30 -0.41 -20.97
CA GLU A 553 -24.77 -1.73 -21.41
C GLU A 553 -23.64 -2.76 -21.42
N LYS A 554 -22.43 -2.34 -21.85
CA LYS A 554 -21.23 -3.19 -21.81
C LYS A 554 -20.85 -3.55 -20.38
N ARG A 555 -20.78 -2.55 -19.49
CA ARG A 555 -20.51 -2.77 -18.07
C ARG A 555 -21.50 -3.75 -17.46
N LYS A 556 -22.80 -3.55 -17.68
CA LYS A 556 -23.83 -4.45 -17.15
C LYS A 556 -23.65 -5.88 -17.66
N ALA A 557 -23.38 -6.05 -18.96
CA ALA A 557 -23.15 -7.37 -19.54
C ALA A 557 -21.94 -8.08 -18.92
N ILE A 558 -20.85 -7.36 -18.63
CA ILE A 558 -19.66 -7.90 -17.96
C ILE A 558 -19.98 -8.27 -16.50
N TYR A 559 -20.65 -7.38 -15.76
CA TYR A 559 -21.08 -7.64 -14.38
C TYR A 559 -21.96 -8.89 -14.28
N ASP A 560 -23.01 -8.96 -15.12
CA ASP A 560 -23.95 -10.08 -15.14
C ASP A 560 -23.22 -11.40 -15.51
N TYR A 561 -22.28 -11.36 -16.46
CA TYR A 561 -21.48 -12.53 -16.82
C TYR A 561 -20.70 -13.07 -15.61
N LEU A 562 -20.04 -12.20 -14.85
CA LEU A 562 -19.27 -12.61 -13.67
C LEU A 562 -20.16 -13.14 -12.56
N ASN A 563 -21.32 -12.52 -12.31
CA ASN A 563 -22.32 -13.03 -11.38
C ASN A 563 -22.78 -14.46 -11.75
N ASP A 564 -22.95 -14.74 -13.04
CA ASP A 564 -23.52 -16.02 -13.49
C ASP A 564 -22.48 -17.14 -13.68
N ASN A 565 -21.20 -16.80 -13.86
CA ASN A 565 -20.16 -17.75 -14.28
C ASN A 565 -18.99 -17.89 -13.31
N ALA A 566 -18.99 -17.17 -12.21
CA ALA A 566 -17.90 -17.17 -11.25
C ALA A 566 -18.37 -17.51 -9.83
N LYS A 567 -17.49 -18.14 -9.07
CA LYS A 567 -17.69 -18.46 -7.65
C LYS A 567 -16.56 -17.91 -6.81
N TYR A 568 -16.89 -17.45 -5.61
CA TYR A 568 -15.88 -17.05 -4.64
C TYR A 568 -15.12 -18.27 -4.09
N ASP A 569 -13.82 -18.13 -3.86
CA ASP A 569 -12.95 -19.18 -3.31
C ASP A 569 -12.70 -18.96 -1.82
N ASP A 570 -13.63 -19.43 -0.98
CA ASP A 570 -13.55 -19.29 0.48
C ASP A 570 -12.30 -19.97 1.07
N ALA A 571 -11.83 -21.06 0.46
CA ALA A 571 -10.65 -21.78 0.95
C ALA A 571 -9.35 -21.02 0.64
N ALA A 572 -9.27 -20.35 -0.51
CA ALA A 572 -8.15 -19.46 -0.83
C ALA A 572 -8.10 -18.25 0.11
N LEU A 573 -9.26 -17.68 0.42
CA LEU A 573 -9.39 -16.63 1.42
C LEU A 573 -8.93 -17.09 2.80
N GLU A 574 -9.41 -18.24 3.28
CA GLU A 574 -9.01 -18.79 4.58
C GLU A 574 -7.49 -19.00 4.65
N SER A 575 -6.89 -19.51 3.56
CA SER A 575 -5.42 -19.66 3.44
C SER A 575 -4.69 -18.32 3.54
N ALA A 576 -5.21 -17.26 2.90
CA ALA A 576 -4.64 -15.91 2.99
C ALA A 576 -4.78 -15.33 4.40
N GLU A 577 -5.95 -15.45 5.03
CA GLU A 577 -6.22 -14.96 6.38
C GLU A 577 -5.32 -15.59 7.43
N GLN A 578 -5.08 -16.91 7.34
CA GLN A 578 -4.17 -17.63 8.22
C GLN A 578 -2.73 -17.08 8.17
N ASN A 579 -2.35 -16.48 7.04
CA ASN A 579 -1.03 -15.88 6.80
C ASN A 579 -1.07 -14.34 6.76
N ASN A 580 -2.15 -13.73 7.25
CA ASN A 580 -2.31 -12.28 7.30
C ASN A 580 -2.14 -11.59 5.94
N PHE A 581 -2.66 -12.21 4.88
CA PHE A 581 -2.63 -11.74 3.50
C PHE A 581 -1.22 -11.49 2.93
N LYS A 582 -0.18 -12.14 3.47
CA LYS A 582 1.20 -12.01 3.00
C LYS A 582 1.59 -13.02 1.93
N ASN A 583 0.99 -14.20 1.99
CA ASN A 583 1.17 -15.27 1.02
C ASN A 583 -0.04 -16.21 1.09
N VAL A 584 -0.13 -17.10 0.11
CA VAL A 584 -1.16 -18.14 -0.01
C VAL A 584 -0.51 -19.47 -0.32
N ASP A 585 -1.18 -20.56 0.02
CA ASP A 585 -0.72 -21.87 -0.42
C ASP A 585 -0.70 -21.95 -1.94
N ALA A 586 0.34 -22.55 -2.50
CA ALA A 586 0.55 -22.65 -3.95
C ALA A 586 -0.65 -23.24 -4.73
N GLN A 587 -1.48 -24.06 -4.07
CA GLN A 587 -2.71 -24.62 -4.66
C GLN A 587 -3.77 -23.56 -4.99
N PHE A 588 -3.73 -22.41 -4.31
CA PHE A 588 -4.67 -21.29 -4.45
C PHE A 588 -4.11 -20.13 -5.29
N ASN A 589 -2.87 -20.20 -5.78
CA ASN A 589 -2.26 -19.12 -6.58
C ASN A 589 -3.17 -18.63 -7.72
N ASP A 590 -3.84 -19.55 -8.42
CA ASP A 590 -4.73 -19.22 -9.52
C ASP A 590 -5.93 -18.37 -9.10
N SER A 591 -6.43 -18.55 -7.86
CA SER A 591 -7.59 -17.84 -7.32
C SER A 591 -7.35 -16.34 -7.18
N PHE A 592 -6.09 -15.91 -7.15
CA PHE A 592 -5.66 -14.50 -7.05
C PHE A 592 -5.29 -13.87 -8.39
N THR A 593 -5.40 -14.61 -9.50
CA THR A 593 -5.04 -14.12 -10.85
C THR A 593 -6.23 -14.17 -11.79
N THR A 594 -6.15 -13.48 -12.93
CA THR A 594 -7.16 -13.53 -14.01
C THR A 594 -7.54 -14.96 -14.43
N TYR A 595 -6.62 -15.93 -14.29
CA TYR A 595 -6.85 -17.32 -14.65
C TYR A 595 -7.95 -18.00 -13.81
N GLY A 596 -8.01 -17.71 -12.50
CA GLY A 596 -8.95 -18.33 -11.57
C GLY A 596 -10.40 -18.15 -12.02
N ILE A 597 -10.86 -16.91 -12.12
CA ILE A 597 -12.24 -16.61 -12.49
C ILE A 597 -12.51 -16.91 -13.97
N LEU A 598 -11.66 -16.44 -14.89
CA LEU A 598 -11.97 -16.54 -16.31
C LEU A 598 -11.91 -17.97 -16.84
N VAL A 599 -10.93 -18.76 -16.39
CA VAL A 599 -10.69 -20.12 -16.90
C VAL A 599 -11.20 -21.20 -15.95
N LYS A 600 -10.96 -21.08 -14.63
CA LYS A 600 -11.47 -22.08 -13.66
C LYS A 600 -12.87 -21.80 -13.14
N GLY A 601 -13.39 -20.58 -13.27
CA GLY A 601 -14.68 -20.16 -12.73
C GLY A 601 -14.70 -19.98 -11.21
N VAL A 602 -13.53 -19.92 -10.57
CA VAL A 602 -13.39 -19.80 -9.11
C VAL A 602 -12.18 -18.95 -8.75
N GLY A 603 -12.36 -18.00 -7.83
CA GLY A 603 -11.30 -17.10 -7.39
C GLY A 603 -11.77 -16.06 -6.36
N VAL A 604 -10.89 -15.14 -6.00
CA VAL A 604 -11.15 -14.07 -5.03
C VAL A 604 -11.23 -12.68 -5.72
N CYS A 605 -11.36 -11.62 -4.94
CA CYS A 605 -11.60 -10.26 -5.45
C CYS A 605 -10.58 -9.78 -6.50
N ALA A 606 -9.29 -10.07 -6.31
CA ALA A 606 -8.24 -9.75 -7.28
C ALA A 606 -8.49 -10.39 -8.67
N SER A 607 -9.00 -11.63 -8.68
CA SER A 607 -9.37 -12.32 -9.92
C SER A 607 -10.63 -11.74 -10.55
N TYR A 608 -11.65 -11.38 -9.76
CA TYR A 608 -12.84 -10.68 -10.27
C TYR A 608 -12.47 -9.33 -10.91
N ALA A 609 -11.66 -8.53 -10.22
CA ALA A 609 -11.27 -7.19 -10.69
C ALA A 609 -10.42 -7.23 -11.96
N SER A 610 -9.47 -8.17 -12.04
CA SER A 610 -8.61 -8.37 -13.21
C SER A 610 -9.39 -8.90 -14.43
N VAL A 611 -10.33 -9.83 -14.24
CA VAL A 611 -11.20 -10.30 -15.33
C VAL A 611 -12.14 -9.20 -15.80
N TYR A 612 -12.72 -8.44 -14.89
CA TYR A 612 -13.57 -7.31 -15.24
C TYR A 612 -12.80 -6.28 -16.09
N LYS A 613 -11.57 -5.93 -15.68
CA LYS A 613 -10.67 -5.05 -16.45
C LYS A 613 -10.37 -5.62 -17.84
N LEU A 614 -9.98 -6.90 -17.93
CA LEU A 614 -9.65 -7.54 -19.21
C LEU A 614 -10.83 -7.54 -20.19
N LEU A 615 -12.02 -7.89 -19.70
CA LEU A 615 -13.23 -7.89 -20.52
C LEU A 615 -13.62 -6.46 -20.92
N SER A 616 -13.41 -5.48 -20.05
CA SER A 616 -13.65 -4.05 -20.36
C SER A 616 -12.72 -3.56 -21.47
N ASP A 617 -11.42 -3.84 -21.38
CA ASP A 617 -10.42 -3.46 -22.38
C ASP A 617 -10.74 -4.03 -23.77
N LEU A 618 -11.07 -5.32 -23.83
CA LEU A 618 -11.45 -5.98 -25.08
C LEU A 618 -12.75 -5.41 -25.68
N SER A 619 -13.61 -4.82 -24.84
CA SER A 619 -14.89 -4.22 -25.21
C SER A 619 -14.80 -2.72 -25.51
N GLY A 620 -13.62 -2.12 -25.35
CA GLY A 620 -13.41 -0.67 -25.44
C GLY A 620 -14.24 0.10 -24.40
N LEU A 621 -14.31 -0.44 -23.17
CA LEU A 621 -14.88 0.22 -22.00
C LEU A 621 -13.73 0.65 -21.10
N ASP A 622 -13.60 1.95 -20.86
CA ASP A 622 -12.56 2.49 -19.99
C ASP A 622 -12.82 2.07 -18.54
N SER A 623 -11.92 1.26 -17.99
CA SER A 623 -11.96 0.77 -16.61
C SER A 623 -10.55 0.69 -16.04
N ILE A 624 -10.43 0.86 -14.72
CA ILE A 624 -9.21 0.61 -13.95
C ILE A 624 -9.50 -0.38 -12.83
N VAL A 625 -8.46 -1.13 -12.41
CA VAL A 625 -8.48 -1.86 -11.14
C VAL A 625 -8.15 -0.88 -10.02
N VAL A 626 -8.86 -0.99 -8.90
CA VAL A 626 -8.63 -0.22 -7.68
C VAL A 626 -8.34 -1.20 -6.55
N THR A 627 -7.33 -0.89 -5.74
CA THR A 627 -6.97 -1.63 -4.53
C THR A 627 -7.31 -0.81 -3.29
N GLY A 628 -7.44 -1.48 -2.15
CA GLY A 628 -7.69 -0.84 -0.87
C GLY A 628 -8.20 -1.82 0.15
N ALA A 629 -9.19 -1.41 0.95
CA ALA A 629 -9.84 -2.28 1.91
C ALA A 629 -11.37 -2.21 1.80
N SER A 630 -12.03 -3.35 2.02
CA SER A 630 -13.48 -3.46 2.18
C SER A 630 -13.77 -4.05 3.56
N SER A 631 -14.47 -3.31 4.42
CA SER A 631 -14.72 -3.69 5.83
C SER A 631 -13.46 -4.07 6.60
N GLY A 632 -12.34 -3.44 6.25
CA GLY A 632 -11.03 -3.65 6.88
C GLY A 632 -10.27 -4.90 6.43
N VAL A 633 -10.68 -5.53 5.32
CA VAL A 633 -9.93 -6.61 4.65
C VAL A 633 -9.35 -6.08 3.34
N PRO A 634 -8.07 -6.37 3.01
CA PRO A 634 -7.47 -5.93 1.73
C PRO A 634 -8.30 -6.40 0.54
N HIS A 635 -8.71 -5.50 -0.35
CA HIS A 635 -9.70 -5.77 -1.42
C HIS A 635 -9.27 -5.17 -2.75
N ALA A 636 -9.80 -5.72 -3.84
CA ALA A 636 -9.65 -5.19 -5.19
C ALA A 636 -11.00 -5.16 -5.93
N TRP A 637 -11.30 -4.06 -6.60
CA TRP A 637 -12.51 -3.85 -7.40
C TRP A 637 -12.20 -2.97 -8.62
N ASN A 638 -13.20 -2.43 -9.30
CA ASN A 638 -13.00 -1.59 -10.48
C ASN A 638 -13.66 -0.22 -10.35
N LYS A 639 -13.05 0.77 -11.02
CA LYS A 639 -13.75 1.97 -11.47
C LYS A 639 -13.97 1.91 -12.97
N VAL A 640 -15.10 2.44 -13.43
CA VAL A 640 -15.49 2.47 -14.84
C VAL A 640 -15.87 3.89 -15.21
N LYS A 641 -15.34 4.38 -16.33
CA LYS A 641 -15.66 5.70 -16.83
C LYS A 641 -16.99 5.70 -17.56
N ILE A 642 -17.91 6.56 -17.14
CA ILE A 642 -19.20 6.76 -17.81
C ILE A 642 -19.36 8.25 -18.07
N GLY A 643 -19.35 8.62 -19.35
CA GLY A 643 -19.25 10.03 -19.73
C GLY A 643 -17.90 10.61 -19.31
N ASN A 644 -17.92 11.56 -18.38
CA ASN A 644 -16.72 12.25 -17.90
C ASN A 644 -16.35 11.91 -16.44
N GLU A 645 -17.09 11.03 -15.79
CA GLU A 645 -16.89 10.64 -14.39
C GLU A 645 -16.52 9.16 -14.27
N TRP A 646 -15.88 8.81 -13.16
CA TRP A 646 -15.49 7.44 -12.84
C TRP A 646 -16.31 6.91 -11.67
N PHE A 647 -16.98 5.78 -11.87
CA PHE A 647 -17.84 5.18 -10.86
C PHE A 647 -17.33 3.82 -10.43
N HIS A 648 -17.54 3.51 -9.15
CA HIS A 648 -17.23 2.20 -8.61
C HIS A 648 -18.11 1.12 -9.25
N VAL A 649 -17.56 -0.09 -9.32
CA VAL A 649 -18.25 -1.34 -9.62
C VAL A 649 -17.50 -2.46 -8.89
N ASP A 650 -18.19 -3.20 -8.02
CA ASP A 650 -17.62 -4.38 -7.37
C ASP A 650 -18.36 -5.63 -7.81
N ALA A 651 -17.72 -6.36 -8.73
CA ALA A 651 -18.26 -7.62 -9.27
C ALA A 651 -18.07 -8.82 -8.33
N THR A 652 -17.30 -8.67 -7.25
CA THR A 652 -17.05 -9.73 -6.26
C THR A 652 -18.22 -9.85 -5.30
N ASN A 653 -18.66 -8.72 -4.72
CA ASN A 653 -19.77 -8.66 -3.76
C ASN A 653 -21.16 -8.72 -4.43
N ASN A 654 -21.30 -9.57 -5.45
CA ASN A 654 -22.51 -9.75 -6.25
C ASN A 654 -23.57 -10.63 -5.55
N LEU A 655 -24.70 -10.86 -6.22
CA LEU A 655 -25.85 -11.60 -5.66
C LEU A 655 -25.50 -13.04 -5.27
N THR A 656 -24.66 -13.72 -6.04
CA THR A 656 -24.33 -15.14 -5.79
C THR A 656 -23.33 -15.33 -4.66
N ASN A 657 -22.53 -14.29 -4.36
CA ASN A 657 -21.50 -14.34 -3.32
C ASN A 657 -21.98 -13.70 -2.01
N SER A 658 -22.43 -12.44 -2.06
CA SER A 658 -22.84 -11.67 -0.87
C SER A 658 -24.35 -11.71 -0.61
N GLY A 659 -25.13 -12.13 -1.59
CA GLY A 659 -26.59 -11.98 -1.57
C GLY A 659 -27.08 -10.60 -1.99
N ILE A 660 -26.19 -9.66 -2.32
CA ILE A 660 -26.52 -8.28 -2.71
C ILE A 660 -26.28 -8.10 -4.22
N PRO A 661 -27.31 -7.84 -5.02
CA PRO A 661 -27.13 -7.58 -6.44
C PRO A 661 -26.56 -6.18 -6.66
N TYR A 662 -25.65 -6.02 -7.63
CA TYR A 662 -25.15 -4.71 -8.07
C TYR A 662 -24.50 -3.88 -6.97
N PHE A 663 -23.77 -4.52 -6.05
CA PHE A 663 -23.00 -3.82 -5.01
C PHE A 663 -22.05 -2.78 -5.63
N LEU A 664 -22.15 -1.54 -5.14
CA LEU A 664 -21.44 -0.36 -5.63
C LEU A 664 -21.59 -0.06 -7.12
N TYR A 665 -22.56 -0.65 -7.84
CA TYR A 665 -22.72 -0.41 -9.27
C TYR A 665 -23.16 1.03 -9.54
N ASN A 666 -22.32 1.82 -10.24
CA ASN A 666 -22.46 3.27 -10.42
C ASN A 666 -22.31 4.11 -9.15
N ALA A 667 -21.73 3.55 -8.08
CA ALA A 667 -21.53 4.31 -6.86
C ALA A 667 -20.45 5.38 -7.06
N ASN A 668 -20.69 6.57 -6.49
CA ASN A 668 -19.71 7.63 -6.35
C ASN A 668 -18.74 7.34 -5.19
N ASP A 669 -17.71 8.18 -5.02
CA ASP A 669 -16.68 7.96 -4.01
C ASP A 669 -17.22 8.05 -2.57
N GLU A 670 -18.18 8.94 -2.32
CA GLU A 670 -18.85 9.08 -1.01
C GLU A 670 -19.64 7.82 -0.65
N THR A 671 -20.39 7.26 -1.61
CA THR A 671 -21.14 6.02 -1.42
C THR A 671 -20.18 4.89 -1.13
N ALA A 672 -19.12 4.69 -1.93
CA ALA A 672 -18.15 3.62 -1.68
C ALA A 672 -17.53 3.71 -0.27
N ALA A 673 -17.13 4.91 0.16
CA ALA A 673 -16.61 5.14 1.49
C ALA A 673 -17.63 4.85 2.60
N SER A 674 -18.91 5.20 2.39
CA SER A 674 -19.99 4.89 3.33
C SER A 674 -20.26 3.38 3.50
N GLN A 675 -19.83 2.58 2.51
CA GLN A 675 -19.90 1.11 2.54
C GLN A 675 -18.59 0.46 3.04
N GLU A 676 -17.74 1.23 3.73
CA GLU A 676 -16.44 0.76 4.23
C GLU A 676 -15.50 0.23 3.13
N THR A 677 -15.71 0.67 1.88
CA THR A 677 -14.85 0.35 0.73
C THR A 677 -13.96 1.56 0.43
N ILE A 678 -12.71 1.51 0.89
CA ILE A 678 -11.78 2.64 0.88
C ILE A 678 -10.59 2.29 -0.02
N ALA A 679 -10.37 3.08 -1.06
CA ALA A 679 -9.23 2.93 -1.95
C ALA A 679 -7.92 3.29 -1.23
N ASP A 680 -6.87 2.51 -1.47
CA ASP A 680 -5.49 2.89 -1.15
C ASP A 680 -4.92 3.76 -2.29
N LYS A 681 -3.60 3.80 -2.43
CA LYS A 681 -2.91 4.55 -3.48
C LYS A 681 -2.11 3.67 -4.43
N ASP A 682 -2.01 2.38 -4.17
CA ASP A 682 -1.04 1.48 -4.79
C ASP A 682 -1.45 1.08 -6.22
N TYR A 683 -2.72 1.31 -6.59
CA TYR A 683 -3.23 0.99 -7.92
C TYR A 683 -2.86 2.00 -9.02
N TRP A 684 -2.33 3.18 -8.66
CA TRP A 684 -2.02 4.26 -9.61
C TRP A 684 -0.91 5.21 -9.11
N ILE A 685 -0.45 6.13 -9.95
CA ILE A 685 0.49 7.18 -9.55
C ILE A 685 -0.21 8.22 -8.65
N ASP A 686 0.39 8.54 -7.50
CA ASP A 686 -0.18 9.43 -6.47
C ASP A 686 -0.69 10.78 -7.01
N SER A 687 0.03 11.39 -7.96
CA SER A 687 -0.32 12.69 -8.53
C SER A 687 -1.49 12.65 -9.51
N GLU A 688 -1.94 11.46 -9.90
CA GLU A 688 -2.97 11.24 -10.91
C GLU A 688 -4.25 10.61 -10.34
N LEU A 689 -4.28 10.25 -9.05
CA LEU A 689 -5.46 9.64 -8.40
C LEU A 689 -6.73 10.50 -8.54
N GLU A 690 -6.58 11.83 -8.51
CA GLU A 690 -7.68 12.80 -8.69
C GLU A 690 -8.37 12.71 -10.07
N LEU A 691 -7.75 12.05 -11.06
CA LEU A 691 -8.35 11.82 -12.38
C LEU A 691 -9.54 10.84 -12.33
N PHE A 692 -9.65 10.05 -11.25
CA PHE A 692 -10.63 8.96 -11.11
C PHE A 692 -11.78 9.29 -10.16
N HIS A 693 -12.06 10.58 -9.96
CA HIS A 693 -13.16 11.02 -9.10
C HIS A 693 -14.53 10.80 -9.76
N GLY A 694 -15.51 10.44 -8.93
CA GLY A 694 -16.93 10.41 -9.28
C GLY A 694 -17.73 11.07 -8.18
N GLU A 695 -18.52 12.08 -8.53
CA GLU A 695 -19.37 12.83 -7.58
C GLU A 695 -20.83 12.43 -7.70
N SER A 696 -21.30 12.15 -8.92
CA SER A 696 -22.73 11.91 -9.15
C SER A 696 -23.20 10.56 -8.62
N ASP A 697 -24.22 10.57 -7.76
CA ASP A 697 -24.98 9.38 -7.34
C ASP A 697 -26.18 9.11 -8.27
N ALA A 698 -26.40 9.96 -9.27
CA ALA A 698 -27.64 9.95 -10.06
C ALA A 698 -27.84 8.63 -10.81
N ASN A 699 -26.78 7.92 -11.16
CA ASN A 699 -26.87 6.64 -11.88
C ASN A 699 -26.67 5.42 -10.97
N ASP A 700 -26.47 5.62 -9.67
CA ASP A 700 -26.31 4.53 -8.70
C ASP A 700 -27.50 3.56 -8.80
N TYR A 701 -27.22 2.25 -8.78
CA TYR A 701 -28.24 1.24 -8.98
C TYR A 701 -29.37 1.30 -7.94
N TYR A 702 -29.04 1.52 -6.66
CA TYR A 702 -30.02 1.52 -5.59
C TYR A 702 -30.84 2.81 -5.57
N VAL A 703 -30.23 3.94 -5.96
CA VAL A 703 -30.93 5.20 -6.17
C VAL A 703 -31.91 5.09 -7.36
N GLN A 704 -31.45 4.64 -8.52
CA GLN A 704 -32.28 4.55 -9.73
C GLN A 704 -33.47 3.59 -9.61
N ASN A 705 -33.34 2.55 -8.79
CA ASN A 705 -34.38 1.55 -8.60
C ASN A 705 -35.25 1.79 -7.34
N GLU A 706 -35.11 2.94 -6.67
CA GLU A 706 -35.85 3.26 -5.43
C GLU A 706 -35.69 2.20 -4.33
N LEU A 707 -34.47 1.65 -4.22
CA LEU A 707 -34.05 0.64 -3.24
C LEU A 707 -33.23 1.24 -2.10
N GLU A 708 -32.88 2.53 -2.18
CA GLU A 708 -32.31 3.28 -1.08
C GLU A 708 -33.40 3.90 -0.19
N VAL A 709 -33.21 3.82 1.12
CA VAL A 709 -34.11 4.37 2.14
C VAL A 709 -33.34 5.28 3.10
N ALA A 710 -33.93 6.43 3.43
CA ALA A 710 -33.26 7.47 4.22
C ALA A 710 -33.38 7.28 5.74
N SER A 711 -34.26 6.38 6.19
CA SER A 711 -34.48 6.14 7.61
C SER A 711 -35.02 4.73 7.91
N VAL A 712 -34.91 4.32 9.18
CA VAL A 712 -35.50 3.07 9.69
C VAL A 712 -37.02 3.00 9.46
N ASN A 713 -37.72 4.13 9.53
CA ASN A 713 -39.16 4.19 9.25
C ASN A 713 -39.48 3.94 7.76
N GLU A 714 -38.67 4.49 6.86
CA GLU A 714 -38.79 4.23 5.42
C GLU A 714 -38.44 2.78 5.10
N TYR A 715 -37.36 2.25 5.69
CA TYR A 715 -36.99 0.84 5.61
C TYR A 715 -38.17 -0.07 5.99
N LYS A 716 -38.78 0.16 7.17
CA LYS A 716 -39.94 -0.59 7.62
C LYS A 716 -41.08 -0.56 6.60
N THR A 717 -41.45 0.64 6.16
CA THR A 717 -42.60 0.86 5.28
C THR A 717 -42.38 0.19 3.92
N LYS A 718 -41.19 0.35 3.34
CA LYS A 718 -40.81 -0.27 2.07
C LYS A 718 -40.77 -1.79 2.21
N THR A 719 -40.13 -2.30 3.26
CA THR A 719 -40.05 -3.73 3.53
C THR A 719 -41.42 -4.38 3.68
N GLU A 720 -42.31 -3.78 4.49
CA GLU A 720 -43.69 -4.24 4.65
C GLU A 720 -44.43 -4.26 3.31
N SER A 721 -44.22 -3.24 2.47
CA SER A 721 -44.82 -3.15 1.13
C SER A 721 -44.34 -4.28 0.21
N GLU A 722 -43.02 -4.51 0.12
CA GLU A 722 -42.45 -5.57 -0.73
C GLU A 722 -42.91 -6.97 -0.29
N LEU A 723 -42.89 -7.24 1.02
CA LEU A 723 -43.40 -8.49 1.58
C LEU A 723 -44.89 -8.71 1.26
N LYS A 724 -45.72 -7.66 1.34
CA LYS A 724 -47.15 -7.72 0.95
C LYS A 724 -47.35 -7.97 -0.55
N ASN A 725 -46.40 -7.54 -1.38
CA ASN A 725 -46.39 -7.82 -2.80
C ASN A 725 -45.95 -9.26 -3.12
N GLY A 726 -45.56 -10.04 -2.10
CA GLY A 726 -45.18 -11.45 -2.23
C GLY A 726 -43.68 -11.68 -2.37
N GLU A 727 -42.86 -10.64 -2.23
CA GLU A 727 -41.41 -10.79 -2.19
C GLU A 727 -41.00 -11.58 -0.96
N LYS A 728 -40.12 -12.56 -1.17
CA LYS A 728 -39.59 -13.40 -0.08
C LYS A 728 -38.26 -12.92 0.43
N ARG A 729 -37.58 -12.09 -0.35
CA ARG A 729 -36.26 -11.53 -0.11
C ARG A 729 -36.34 -10.04 -0.44
N VAL A 730 -36.17 -9.20 0.58
CA VAL A 730 -36.18 -7.74 0.43
C VAL A 730 -34.76 -7.25 0.66
N ILE A 731 -34.21 -6.52 -0.31
CA ILE A 731 -32.85 -5.97 -0.25
C ILE A 731 -32.94 -4.46 -0.40
N LEU A 732 -32.52 -3.72 0.62
CA LEU A 732 -32.54 -2.26 0.65
C LEU A 732 -31.20 -1.71 1.13
N ARG A 733 -30.82 -0.53 0.65
CA ARG A 733 -29.65 0.22 1.14
C ARG A 733 -30.11 1.36 2.04
N LEU A 734 -29.46 1.55 3.18
CA LEU A 734 -29.67 2.71 4.04
C LEU A 734 -28.73 3.84 3.62
N ALA A 735 -29.27 5.05 3.42
CA ALA A 735 -28.48 6.22 3.02
C ALA A 735 -27.51 6.71 4.11
N SER A 736 -27.66 6.23 5.34
CA SER A 736 -26.78 6.56 6.46
C SER A 736 -26.73 5.39 7.45
N PRO A 737 -25.65 5.25 8.23
CA PRO A 737 -25.60 4.26 9.31
C PRO A 737 -26.78 4.43 10.27
N VAL A 738 -27.41 3.31 10.63
CA VAL A 738 -28.51 3.28 11.60
C VAL A 738 -28.18 2.34 12.74
N ASP A 739 -28.87 2.54 13.86
CA ASP A 739 -28.78 1.64 14.99
C ASP A 739 -29.34 0.25 14.62
N SER A 740 -28.58 -0.80 14.92
CA SER A 740 -28.93 -2.16 14.55
C SER A 740 -30.19 -2.67 15.27
N ASP A 741 -30.42 -2.23 16.52
CA ASP A 741 -31.60 -2.64 17.28
C ASP A 741 -32.86 -1.97 16.73
N GLU A 742 -32.75 -0.71 16.31
CA GLU A 742 -33.83 0.00 15.60
C GLU A 742 -34.16 -0.68 14.28
N LEU A 743 -33.15 -1.06 13.49
CA LEU A 743 -33.32 -1.78 12.23
C LEU A 743 -33.96 -3.16 12.41
N MET A 744 -33.48 -3.94 13.38
CA MET A 744 -34.04 -5.25 13.73
C MET A 744 -35.49 -5.13 14.19
N THR A 745 -35.81 -4.13 15.01
CA THR A 745 -37.17 -3.85 15.47
C THR A 745 -38.07 -3.52 14.28
N ALA A 746 -37.63 -2.63 13.39
CA ALA A 746 -38.36 -2.29 12.19
C ALA A 746 -38.60 -3.49 11.25
N ALA A 747 -37.61 -4.36 11.07
CA ALA A 747 -37.76 -5.58 10.29
C ALA A 747 -38.80 -6.52 10.92
N GLY A 748 -38.75 -6.71 12.25
CA GLY A 748 -39.73 -7.50 12.99
C GLY A 748 -41.15 -6.93 12.88
N GLU A 749 -41.30 -5.62 13.01
CA GLU A 749 -42.60 -4.96 12.85
C GLU A 749 -43.15 -5.11 11.43
N ALA A 750 -42.30 -5.00 10.40
CA ALA A 750 -42.69 -5.21 9.01
C ALA A 750 -43.14 -6.66 8.75
N LEU A 751 -42.39 -7.64 9.25
CA LEU A 751 -42.77 -9.06 9.15
C LEU A 751 -44.10 -9.35 9.85
N ALA A 752 -44.26 -8.90 11.09
CA ALA A 752 -45.49 -9.11 11.87
C ALA A 752 -46.72 -8.44 11.23
N ALA A 753 -46.53 -7.32 10.54
CA ALA A 753 -47.60 -6.65 9.79
C ALA A 753 -48.06 -7.44 8.56
N VAL A 754 -47.27 -8.39 8.06
CA VAL A 754 -47.62 -9.30 6.97
C VAL A 754 -48.16 -10.62 7.51
N ASP A 755 -47.35 -11.32 8.31
CA ASP A 755 -47.71 -12.56 9.01
C ASP A 755 -46.73 -12.78 10.18
N GLU A 756 -47.26 -12.81 11.41
CA GLU A 756 -46.49 -13.02 12.64
C GLU A 756 -45.71 -14.34 12.63
N ALA A 757 -46.15 -15.35 11.87
CA ALA A 757 -45.43 -16.61 11.73
C ALA A 757 -44.04 -16.43 11.11
N LEU A 758 -43.84 -15.41 10.26
CA LEU A 758 -42.56 -15.14 9.58
C LEU A 758 -41.44 -14.77 10.54
N LEU A 759 -41.76 -14.26 11.75
CA LEU A 759 -40.77 -13.97 12.79
C LEU A 759 -39.96 -15.21 13.21
N ASN A 760 -40.51 -16.40 13.00
CA ASN A 760 -39.85 -17.65 13.38
C ASN A 760 -38.93 -18.22 12.29
N THR A 761 -39.07 -17.74 11.05
CA THR A 761 -38.36 -18.29 9.88
C THR A 761 -37.46 -17.26 9.19
N ALA A 762 -37.71 -15.97 9.40
CA ALA A 762 -36.99 -14.93 8.71
C ALA A 762 -35.57 -14.70 9.26
N GLN A 763 -34.67 -14.27 8.38
CA GLN A 763 -33.32 -13.83 8.71
C GLN A 763 -33.07 -12.44 8.15
N LEU A 764 -32.41 -11.60 8.95
CA LEU A 764 -31.90 -10.29 8.55
C LEU A 764 -30.38 -10.34 8.58
N ALA A 765 -29.75 -10.00 7.47
CA ALA A 765 -28.30 -9.84 7.33
C ALA A 765 -27.97 -8.43 6.80
N THR A 766 -26.73 -7.99 7.01
CA THR A 766 -26.24 -6.69 6.55
C THR A 766 -24.82 -6.79 6.00
N LEU A 767 -24.51 -5.98 4.99
CA LEU A 767 -23.15 -5.73 4.49
C LEU A 767 -23.03 -4.22 4.26
N GLY A 768 -22.15 -3.53 5.00
CA GLY A 768 -22.17 -2.08 5.03
C GLY A 768 -23.56 -1.55 5.42
N SER A 769 -24.14 -0.67 4.61
CA SER A 769 -25.50 -0.16 4.81
C SER A 769 -26.57 -0.94 4.03
N TYR A 770 -26.21 -2.02 3.33
CA TYR A 770 -27.15 -2.91 2.67
C TYR A 770 -27.78 -3.88 3.68
N THR A 771 -29.07 -4.13 3.50
CA THR A 771 -29.89 -4.99 4.34
C THR A 771 -30.49 -6.09 3.48
N ILE A 772 -30.51 -7.33 3.99
CA ILE A 772 -31.09 -8.49 3.32
C ILE A 772 -32.08 -9.12 4.30
N LEU A 773 -33.37 -8.97 4.04
CA LEU A 773 -34.42 -9.63 4.81
C LEU A 773 -35.01 -10.80 4.02
N GLU A 774 -34.81 -12.02 4.50
CA GLU A 774 -35.32 -13.25 3.88
C GLU A 774 -36.35 -13.92 4.77
N THR A 775 -37.52 -14.22 4.24
CA THR A 775 -38.65 -14.80 5.01
C THR A 775 -38.55 -16.32 5.21
N ASN A 776 -37.79 -17.00 4.36
CA ASN A 776 -37.53 -18.43 4.42
C ASN A 776 -36.21 -18.73 3.70
N PRO A 777 -35.06 -18.50 4.35
CA PRO A 777 -33.78 -18.85 3.78
C PRO A 777 -33.72 -20.37 3.66
N GLU A 778 -33.68 -20.90 2.43
CA GLU A 778 -33.29 -22.29 2.25
C GLU A 778 -31.89 -22.45 2.88
N GLN A 779 -31.73 -23.38 3.83
CA GLN A 779 -30.42 -23.73 4.39
C GLN A 779 -29.43 -23.96 3.23
N LYS A 780 -28.55 -23.00 2.99
CA LYS A 780 -27.45 -23.11 2.04
C LYS A 780 -26.18 -22.69 2.73
#